data_AF-A0A951UB32-F1
#
_entry.id   AF-A0A951UB32-F1
#
_cell.length_a   1.000
_cell.length_b   1.000
_cell.length_c   1.000
_cell.angle_alpha   90.00
_cell.angle_beta   90.00
_cell.angle_gamma   90.00
#
_symmetry.space_group_name_H-M   'P 1'
#
loop_
_entity.id
_entity.type
_entity.pdbx_description
1 polymer ?
#
loop_
_entity_poly.entity_id
_entity_poly.type
_entity_poly.pdbx_seq_one_letter_code
_entity_poly.pdbx_strand_id
1 'polypeptide(L)'
;MARYALVVGISQYCSPLKSLEKTATDAEAVAQVLEEYGDFVEVKRLPSRRNPQTQKREMVAKVVTGAELGQALQTLLLEQACQNEALIYFTGHGITVPGNLGQPRGYLATSDCEIEAEGQQIINQKHGIAFDDLNDLISKSELSSLVVLLDCCHSGHFLERNLIERTFRTFSTQKDYYLITAGRSFQPVYARRNEPHSVFTSALLTGLAAQNADSERRVSGDRLFDHISRELRGTEQEPLRLGWGKSLTWVTHPPLVVPPSVDVPATTAVNRENPYLGLRAFDSGQADYFFGRILAVRALLDRLNNSRFLAVIGASGCGKSSLVKAGLLPYLKSDHIPGSSQWIIESFTPGTRPLESLQKALEQQQQNQPLLLFIDQFEEVFTLCEDETERREFICRITQEATSSDRLTRVIVAMRGDFLDRCAAYEEAAVLINRTQPTTYFVTPFTLPELEEVIEKPADKHGVTLERGLVPQIIADVMNQPGGLPLLQYALAELWRVCITESPPNSQLTCKGYEQIRGVKGALEKRANDLYQNLAPADKVFVRRLFLALVQLGEAKEVTRRRATWQELEVSADSQEQLLRVTRQLASQEQRLIITDEKTVEVAHEALLSEWGRLKEWVEQDRENLRLSRRLEVECKEWQRNDCSEGLLLTDAWLAAIADWVEKTQPRLSQLEQEFLQESLEKRDRELEAKVEQERQLRELAESRQREAEAKAKAEKQRTQVVMGGGIVVAVLLTLLGLLQFQAKNKEIQTAKIGEIRALIVSSETNLRTNNQLEALLASVRALDKLEEAKIVDADALNRLQAITQKAQERNRLEGHTLSVNGVSFSPNSKDKLIVSASSDKTVMLWKLGNTSPKVLKGHTDKVWIVNFSPDGQYIASASADKTIKIWNKKGLLINTLTGHNDDVNYVAFSPDNRTIISASSDKTMRLWKLNRNLDKVIKTEVFKEHDSDVFSAVFSPDGQFIASASDDKTIKVWKSDGTSLTSLVTLKGHEDTVRFASFGLDGRTLVSVSDDNTIRLWQRTRDSRDWRVSNVTSTILTRESDRSQAIHYSPNGQLIAATNADGTVKVWKSDGTPLKPVTGHKGQVNDLSFSPDSKKIATASRDRTIRVWNLDSHSSNFELNSYSLLKRICNNLYDYLLSNFKQHQDEYEACRDISN
;
A
#
# COMPACT_ATOMS: atom_id res chain seq x y z
N MET A 1 -28.43 21.68 -22.73
CA MET A 1 -27.29 22.29 -23.45
C MET A 1 -27.48 21.98 -24.92
N ALA A 2 -27.07 22.85 -25.83
CA ALA A 2 -27.13 22.53 -27.25
C ALA A 2 -26.09 21.44 -27.56
N ARG A 3 -26.43 20.52 -28.47
CA ARG A 3 -25.49 19.48 -28.94
C ARG A 3 -25.19 19.70 -30.42
N TYR A 4 -23.93 19.65 -30.79
CA TYR A 4 -23.47 19.81 -32.17
C TYR A 4 -22.67 18.57 -32.59
N ALA A 5 -22.88 18.07 -33.81
CA ALA A 5 -22.13 16.94 -34.35
C ALA A 5 -21.45 17.31 -35.66
N LEU A 6 -20.21 16.86 -35.84
CA LEU A 6 -19.49 16.84 -37.10
C LEU A 6 -19.24 15.39 -37.50
N VAL A 7 -19.84 14.99 -38.62
CA VAL A 7 -19.74 13.65 -39.17
C VAL A 7 -18.95 13.70 -40.48
N VAL A 8 -17.79 13.08 -40.48
CA VAL A 8 -16.79 13.15 -41.55
C VAL A 8 -16.62 11.78 -42.19
N GLY A 9 -16.82 11.69 -43.51
CA GLY A 9 -16.57 10.47 -44.27
C GLY A 9 -15.78 10.74 -45.54
N ILE A 10 -14.50 10.39 -45.53
CA ILE A 10 -13.60 10.63 -46.67
C ILE A 10 -13.43 9.33 -47.46
N SER A 11 -13.96 9.32 -48.69
CA SER A 11 -13.95 8.17 -49.60
C SER A 11 -12.98 8.29 -50.77
N GLN A 12 -12.65 9.51 -51.19
CA GLN A 12 -11.75 9.79 -52.32
C GLN A 12 -10.40 10.30 -51.81
N TYR A 13 -9.31 9.79 -52.37
CA TYR A 13 -7.94 10.19 -52.02
C TYR A 13 -7.08 10.32 -53.29
N CYS A 14 -6.14 11.27 -53.27
CA CYS A 14 -5.08 11.37 -54.26
C CYS A 14 -4.04 10.24 -54.04
N SER A 15 -3.47 9.71 -55.13
CA SER A 15 -2.48 8.64 -55.10
C SER A 15 -1.31 9.01 -54.16
N PRO A 16 -0.84 8.11 -53.26
CA PRO A 16 -0.94 6.65 -53.29
C PRO A 16 -2.04 5.99 -52.41
N LEU A 17 -2.89 6.74 -51.70
CA LEU A 17 -3.95 6.14 -50.87
C LEU A 17 -5.10 5.57 -51.72
N LYS A 18 -5.58 4.38 -51.36
CA LYS A 18 -6.72 3.75 -52.04
C LYS A 18 -8.03 4.40 -51.60
N SER A 19 -8.91 4.65 -52.56
CA SER A 19 -10.28 5.11 -52.27
C SER A 19 -11.06 4.06 -51.45
N LEU A 20 -11.91 4.52 -50.55
CA LEU A 20 -12.71 3.69 -49.65
C LEU A 20 -14.18 3.76 -50.07
N GLU A 21 -14.76 2.62 -50.46
CA GLU A 21 -16.10 2.56 -51.05
C GLU A 21 -17.23 2.80 -50.02
N LYS A 22 -16.98 2.53 -48.72
CA LYS A 22 -18.04 2.51 -47.70
C LYS A 22 -18.11 3.72 -46.78
N THR A 23 -17.04 4.50 -46.65
CA THR A 23 -16.94 5.59 -45.67
C THR A 23 -18.02 6.66 -45.86
N ALA A 24 -18.42 6.93 -47.10
CA ALA A 24 -19.52 7.85 -47.39
C ALA A 24 -20.90 7.31 -46.96
N THR A 25 -21.11 6.00 -47.07
CA THR A 25 -22.36 5.34 -46.64
C THR A 25 -22.40 5.19 -45.12
N ASP A 26 -21.26 4.86 -44.51
CA ASP A 26 -21.10 4.66 -43.07
C ASP A 26 -21.41 5.93 -42.28
N ALA A 27 -20.79 7.04 -42.65
CA ALA A 27 -21.04 8.29 -41.94
C ALA A 27 -22.44 8.88 -42.24
N GLU A 28 -23.09 8.56 -43.37
CA GLU A 28 -24.48 8.99 -43.62
C GLU A 28 -25.44 8.23 -42.70
N ALA A 29 -25.24 6.93 -42.51
CA ALA A 29 -26.06 6.13 -41.59
C ALA A 29 -25.91 6.62 -40.13
N VAL A 30 -24.69 6.93 -39.69
CA VAL A 30 -24.46 7.50 -38.35
C VAL A 30 -25.12 8.88 -38.24
N ALA A 31 -24.98 9.74 -39.26
CA ALA A 31 -25.61 11.07 -39.25
C ALA A 31 -27.14 10.99 -39.11
N GLN A 32 -27.79 10.05 -39.81
CA GLN A 32 -29.25 9.85 -39.74
C GLN A 32 -29.72 9.44 -38.34
N VAL A 33 -29.02 8.50 -37.69
CA VAL A 33 -29.35 8.06 -36.33
C VAL A 33 -29.18 9.20 -35.32
N LEU A 34 -28.13 10.02 -35.46
CA LEU A 34 -27.91 11.18 -34.60
C LEU A 34 -28.95 12.29 -34.81
N GLU A 35 -29.39 12.52 -36.05
CA GLU A 35 -30.46 13.48 -36.35
C GLU A 35 -31.81 13.03 -35.80
N GLU A 36 -32.11 11.74 -35.86
CA GLU A 36 -33.42 11.20 -35.48
C GLU A 36 -33.56 11.01 -33.96
N TYR A 37 -32.51 10.53 -33.29
CA TYR A 37 -32.58 10.12 -31.87
C TYR A 37 -31.60 10.83 -30.95
N GLY A 38 -30.70 11.68 -31.49
CA GLY A 38 -29.59 12.28 -30.74
C GLY A 38 -29.84 13.66 -30.16
N ASP A 39 -30.97 14.31 -30.45
CA ASP A 39 -31.30 15.68 -29.95
C ASP A 39 -30.18 16.71 -30.24
N PHE A 40 -29.59 16.63 -31.44
CA PHE A 40 -28.57 17.57 -31.90
C PHE A 40 -29.21 18.79 -32.56
N VAL A 41 -28.73 19.98 -32.19
CA VAL A 41 -29.11 21.26 -32.83
C VAL A 41 -28.65 21.28 -34.28
N GLU A 42 -27.48 20.72 -34.56
CA GLU A 42 -26.95 20.57 -35.91
C GLU A 42 -26.10 19.30 -36.02
N VAL A 43 -26.35 18.50 -37.07
CA VAL A 43 -25.49 17.39 -37.51
C VAL A 43 -24.86 17.75 -38.85
N LYS A 44 -23.64 18.31 -38.80
CA LYS A 44 -22.90 18.77 -39.98
C LYS A 44 -22.21 17.58 -40.64
N ARG A 45 -22.55 17.33 -41.90
CA ARG A 45 -21.90 16.31 -42.75
C ARG A 45 -20.74 16.92 -43.53
N LEU A 46 -19.62 16.22 -43.61
CA LEU A 46 -18.46 16.61 -44.41
C LEU A 46 -17.91 15.40 -45.19
N PRO A 47 -17.94 15.41 -46.53
CA PRO A 47 -18.52 16.42 -47.42
C PRO A 47 -20.05 16.28 -47.55
N SER A 48 -20.76 17.38 -47.73
CA SER A 48 -22.22 17.36 -47.93
C SER A 48 -22.64 17.90 -49.29
N ARG A 49 -23.70 17.32 -49.87
CA ARG A 49 -24.45 17.89 -50.99
C ARG A 49 -25.88 18.17 -50.55
N ARG A 50 -26.49 19.23 -51.07
CA ARG A 50 -27.92 19.47 -50.88
C ARG A 50 -28.70 18.60 -51.86
N ASN A 51 -29.51 17.69 -51.34
CA ASN A 51 -30.38 16.87 -52.15
C ASN A 51 -31.47 17.76 -52.79
N PRO A 52 -31.60 17.78 -54.13
CA PRO A 52 -32.55 18.67 -54.81
C PRO A 52 -34.02 18.42 -54.44
N GLN A 53 -34.36 17.18 -54.09
CA GLN A 53 -35.74 16.74 -53.85
C GLN A 53 -36.16 16.94 -52.40
N THR A 54 -35.31 16.53 -51.45
CA THR A 54 -35.63 16.61 -50.01
C THR A 54 -35.19 17.91 -49.35
N GLN A 55 -34.39 18.73 -50.06
CA GLN A 55 -33.72 19.94 -49.56
C GLN A 55 -32.76 19.69 -48.37
N LYS A 56 -32.64 18.45 -47.88
CA LYS A 56 -31.72 18.03 -46.82
C LYS A 56 -30.30 17.88 -47.34
N ARG A 57 -29.31 18.01 -46.44
CA ARG A 57 -27.91 17.74 -46.75
C ARG A 57 -27.64 16.25 -46.56
N GLU A 58 -27.08 15.61 -47.58
CA GLU A 58 -26.68 14.20 -47.56
C GLU A 58 -25.17 14.10 -47.79
N MET A 59 -24.56 13.02 -47.29
CA MET A 59 -23.15 12.77 -47.50
C MET A 59 -22.88 12.19 -48.89
N VAL A 60 -21.81 12.66 -49.54
CA VAL A 60 -21.47 12.27 -50.92
C VAL A 60 -19.99 11.93 -51.04
N ALA A 61 -19.62 11.12 -52.02
CA ALA A 61 -18.21 10.92 -52.34
C ALA A 61 -17.64 12.15 -53.07
N LYS A 62 -17.04 13.07 -52.31
CA LYS A 62 -16.35 14.27 -52.82
C LYS A 62 -15.00 14.44 -52.11
N VAL A 63 -14.05 15.05 -52.81
CA VAL A 63 -12.76 15.48 -52.25
C VAL A 63 -12.99 16.42 -51.05
N VAL A 64 -12.32 16.13 -49.93
CA VAL A 64 -12.21 16.97 -48.74
C VAL A 64 -10.75 17.29 -48.50
N THR A 65 -10.38 18.56 -48.56
CA THR A 65 -9.01 19.03 -48.34
C THR A 65 -8.65 19.14 -46.86
N GLY A 66 -7.37 19.11 -46.53
CA GLY A 66 -6.87 19.37 -45.16
C GLY A 66 -7.34 20.72 -44.61
N ALA A 67 -7.37 21.75 -45.45
CA ALA A 67 -7.86 23.07 -45.09
C ALA A 67 -9.37 23.07 -44.76
N GLU A 68 -10.19 22.38 -45.55
CA GLU A 68 -11.63 22.27 -45.31
C GLU A 68 -11.95 21.51 -44.02
N LEU A 69 -11.26 20.39 -43.77
CA LEU A 69 -11.43 19.62 -42.53
C LEU A 69 -10.94 20.40 -41.31
N GLY A 70 -9.76 21.03 -41.40
CA GLY A 70 -9.21 21.87 -40.33
C GLY A 70 -10.15 23.03 -39.99
N GLN A 71 -10.70 23.72 -40.99
CA GLN A 71 -11.67 24.80 -40.78
C GLN A 71 -12.97 24.28 -40.15
N ALA A 72 -13.46 23.11 -40.58
CA ALA A 72 -14.67 22.51 -40.00
C ALA A 72 -14.49 22.13 -38.52
N LEU A 73 -13.33 21.56 -38.16
CA LEU A 73 -12.97 21.24 -36.77
C LEU A 73 -12.82 22.49 -35.93
N GLN A 74 -12.16 23.53 -36.45
CA GLN A 74 -12.01 24.81 -35.76
C GLN A 74 -13.37 25.48 -35.52
N THR A 75 -14.24 25.50 -36.53
CA THR A 75 -15.59 26.05 -36.42
C THR A 75 -16.40 25.31 -35.35
N LEU A 76 -16.38 23.97 -35.36
CA LEU A 76 -17.11 23.18 -34.36
C LEU A 76 -16.58 23.45 -32.95
N LEU A 77 -15.27 23.29 -32.75
CA LEU A 77 -14.65 23.24 -31.42
C LEU A 77 -14.48 24.63 -30.78
N LEU A 78 -14.19 25.67 -31.57
CA LEU A 78 -13.87 27.00 -31.05
C LEU A 78 -15.03 28.00 -31.20
N GLU A 79 -15.92 27.82 -32.17
CA GLU A 79 -16.96 28.81 -32.48
C GLU A 79 -18.37 28.31 -32.10
N GLN A 80 -18.80 27.15 -32.61
CA GLN A 80 -20.19 26.67 -32.48
C GLN A 80 -20.47 26.03 -31.12
N ALA A 81 -19.63 25.09 -30.69
CA ALA A 81 -19.90 24.29 -29.50
C ALA A 81 -19.29 24.90 -28.21
N CYS A 82 -18.93 26.18 -28.21
CA CYS A 82 -18.47 26.87 -27.01
C CYS A 82 -19.52 26.74 -25.89
N GLN A 83 -19.11 26.21 -24.73
CA GLN A 83 -19.95 25.86 -23.57
C GLN A 83 -21.05 24.81 -23.82
N ASN A 84 -21.00 24.11 -24.94
CA ASN A 84 -22.00 23.14 -25.39
C ASN A 84 -21.35 21.77 -25.68
N GLU A 85 -22.17 20.77 -26.00
CA GLU A 85 -21.69 19.43 -26.29
C GLU A 85 -21.30 19.31 -27.77
N ALA A 86 -20.15 18.69 -28.04
CA ALA A 86 -19.68 18.38 -29.38
C ALA A 86 -19.51 16.87 -29.59
N LEU A 87 -19.86 16.36 -30.77
CA LEU A 87 -19.57 15.00 -31.21
C LEU A 87 -18.81 15.05 -32.53
N ILE A 88 -17.70 14.32 -32.63
CA ILE A 88 -16.94 14.12 -33.86
C ILE A 88 -16.99 12.64 -34.20
N TYR A 89 -17.51 12.32 -35.38
CA TYR A 89 -17.39 11.00 -35.99
C TYR A 89 -16.52 11.12 -37.24
N PHE A 90 -15.41 10.38 -37.29
CA PHE A 90 -14.54 10.33 -38.46
C PHE A 90 -14.44 8.89 -38.97
N THR A 91 -14.68 8.70 -40.26
CA THR A 91 -14.42 7.45 -40.97
C THR A 91 -13.57 7.69 -42.24
N GLY A 92 -12.46 6.98 -42.37
CA GLY A 92 -11.44 7.24 -43.39
C GLY A 92 -10.10 6.54 -43.14
N HIS A 93 -9.04 6.99 -43.81
CA HIS A 93 -7.68 6.52 -43.55
C HIS A 93 -7.04 7.27 -42.38
N GLY A 94 -6.40 6.52 -41.48
CA GLY A 94 -5.41 7.06 -40.55
C GLY A 94 -4.04 6.52 -40.92
N ILE A 95 -3.01 7.34 -40.81
CA ILE A 95 -1.63 7.02 -41.22
C ILE A 95 -0.63 7.31 -40.10
N THR A 96 0.53 6.66 -40.12
CA THR A 96 1.63 6.91 -39.18
C THR A 96 2.91 7.27 -39.91
N VAL A 97 3.67 8.23 -39.37
CA VAL A 97 4.93 8.72 -39.94
C VAL A 97 6.02 8.70 -38.85
N PRO A 98 7.22 8.16 -39.09
CA PRO A 98 8.33 8.18 -38.14
C PRO A 98 8.73 9.62 -37.76
N GLY A 99 8.79 9.93 -36.46
CA GLY A 99 9.26 11.22 -35.96
C GLY A 99 10.78 11.31 -35.81
N ASN A 100 11.30 12.52 -35.54
CA ASN A 100 12.74 12.85 -35.48
C ASN A 100 13.59 12.04 -34.47
N LEU A 101 12.98 11.25 -33.59
CA LEU A 101 13.63 10.39 -32.58
C LEU A 101 13.20 8.91 -32.70
N GLY A 102 12.55 8.52 -33.80
CA GLY A 102 12.04 7.15 -34.02
C GLY A 102 10.67 6.86 -33.39
N GLN A 103 9.99 7.85 -32.79
CA GLN A 103 8.62 7.71 -32.31
C GLN A 103 7.61 8.01 -33.45
N PRO A 104 6.69 7.09 -33.80
CA PRO A 104 5.71 7.32 -34.86
C PRO A 104 4.67 8.38 -34.45
N ARG A 105 4.27 9.25 -35.38
CA ARG A 105 3.20 10.25 -35.25
C ARG A 105 2.01 9.85 -36.09
N GLY A 106 0.80 9.96 -35.54
CA GLY A 106 -0.45 9.64 -36.23
C GLY A 106 -1.13 10.86 -36.87
N TYR A 107 -1.77 10.64 -38.03
CA TYR A 107 -2.50 11.66 -38.79
C TYR A 107 -3.83 11.11 -39.32
N LEU A 108 -4.85 11.97 -39.40
CA LEU A 108 -6.06 11.75 -40.20
C LEU A 108 -5.77 12.15 -41.64
N ALA A 109 -5.89 11.22 -42.57
CA ALA A 109 -5.64 11.49 -43.98
C ALA A 109 -6.84 12.20 -44.62
N THR A 110 -6.59 13.30 -45.32
CA THR A 110 -7.55 14.01 -46.16
C THR A 110 -7.43 13.59 -47.62
N SER A 111 -8.37 14.01 -48.47
CA SER A 111 -8.36 13.62 -49.88
C SER A 111 -7.13 14.13 -50.65
N ASP A 112 -6.58 15.26 -50.24
CA ASP A 112 -5.38 15.91 -50.79
C ASP A 112 -4.07 15.51 -50.07
N CYS A 113 -4.13 14.47 -49.23
CA CYS A 113 -2.97 13.99 -48.49
C CYS A 113 -1.92 13.42 -49.44
N GLU A 114 -0.74 14.05 -49.50
CA GLU A 114 0.42 13.55 -50.25
C GLU A 114 1.27 12.70 -49.32
N ILE A 115 1.69 11.51 -49.76
CA ILE A 115 2.47 10.55 -48.97
C ILE A 115 3.77 10.23 -49.69
N GLU A 116 4.89 10.34 -48.98
CA GLU A 116 6.19 9.82 -49.40
C GLU A 116 6.42 8.51 -48.64
N ALA A 117 6.73 7.44 -49.36
CA ALA A 117 6.91 6.10 -48.79
C ALA A 117 8.22 5.46 -49.25
N GLU A 118 8.86 4.72 -48.35
CA GLU A 118 10.05 3.90 -48.63
C GLU A 118 9.69 2.43 -48.30
N GLY A 119 9.45 1.63 -49.33
CA GLY A 119 8.90 0.27 -49.16
C GLY A 119 7.44 0.26 -48.69
N GLN A 120 7.16 -0.42 -47.57
CA GLN A 120 5.82 -0.46 -46.94
C GLN A 120 5.60 0.61 -45.85
N GLN A 121 6.62 1.42 -45.53
CA GLN A 121 6.54 2.46 -44.50
C GLN A 121 6.36 3.85 -45.11
N ILE A 122 5.46 4.63 -44.53
CA ILE A 122 5.25 6.04 -44.86
C ILE A 122 6.31 6.85 -44.12
N ILE A 123 7.18 7.57 -44.85
CA ILE A 123 8.28 8.35 -44.29
C ILE A 123 7.93 9.83 -44.12
N ASN A 124 6.95 10.33 -44.87
CA ASN A 124 6.50 11.72 -44.77
C ASN A 124 5.07 11.87 -45.29
N GLN A 125 4.37 12.93 -44.83
CA GLN A 125 3.04 13.26 -45.30
C GLN A 125 2.84 14.78 -45.39
N LYS A 126 2.01 15.24 -46.34
CA LYS A 126 1.51 16.63 -46.41
C LYS A 126 -0.01 16.64 -46.47
N HIS A 127 -0.61 17.68 -45.89
CA HIS A 127 -2.06 17.98 -45.84
C HIS A 127 -2.94 17.09 -44.93
N GLY A 128 -2.42 16.00 -44.36
CA GLY A 128 -3.11 15.27 -43.29
C GLY A 128 -3.15 16.06 -41.97
N ILE A 129 -4.23 15.90 -41.20
CA ILE A 129 -4.40 16.54 -39.89
C ILE A 129 -3.67 15.73 -38.83
N ALA A 130 -2.67 16.31 -38.18
CA ALA A 130 -1.96 15.63 -37.11
C ALA A 130 -2.87 15.42 -35.89
N PHE A 131 -2.72 14.27 -35.21
CA PHE A 131 -3.39 14.08 -33.92
C PHE A 131 -2.94 15.12 -32.89
N ASP A 132 -1.68 15.58 -32.97
CA ASP A 132 -1.18 16.70 -32.17
C ASP A 132 -1.98 18.00 -32.43
N ASP A 133 -2.22 18.34 -33.71
CA ASP A 133 -2.95 19.56 -34.08
C ASP A 133 -4.42 19.50 -33.67
N LEU A 134 -5.07 18.34 -33.85
CA LEU A 134 -6.42 18.11 -33.36
C LEU A 134 -6.48 18.25 -31.83
N ASN A 135 -5.51 17.70 -31.12
CA ASN A 135 -5.42 17.82 -29.66
C ASN A 135 -5.19 19.28 -29.22
N ASP A 136 -4.37 20.03 -29.96
CA ASP A 136 -4.15 21.45 -29.71
C ASP A 136 -5.42 22.29 -29.94
N LEU A 137 -6.23 21.99 -30.97
CA LEU A 137 -7.53 22.63 -31.18
C LEU A 137 -8.50 22.31 -30.04
N ILE A 138 -8.55 21.04 -29.63
CA ILE A 138 -9.38 20.63 -28.50
C ILE A 138 -8.89 21.32 -27.21
N SER A 139 -7.59 21.48 -27.01
CA SER A 139 -7.00 22.14 -25.83
C SER A 139 -7.43 23.62 -25.69
N LYS A 140 -7.67 24.28 -26.82
CA LYS A 140 -8.09 25.69 -26.89
C LYS A 140 -9.61 25.87 -26.80
N SER A 141 -10.37 24.77 -26.84
CA SER A 141 -11.83 24.81 -26.90
C SER A 141 -12.49 25.04 -25.54
N GLU A 142 -13.61 25.77 -25.52
CA GLU A 142 -14.43 26.05 -24.33
C GLU A 142 -15.68 25.14 -24.22
N LEU A 143 -15.63 23.90 -24.75
CA LEU A 143 -16.76 22.95 -24.74
C LEU A 143 -17.25 22.57 -23.33
N SER A 144 -18.52 22.15 -23.18
CA SER A 144 -18.98 21.49 -21.95
C SER A 144 -18.63 20.00 -21.93
N SER A 145 -18.83 19.35 -23.08
CA SER A 145 -18.56 17.92 -23.27
C SER A 145 -18.11 17.64 -24.71
N LEU A 146 -17.23 16.66 -24.91
CA LEU A 146 -16.74 16.26 -26.23
C LEU A 146 -16.73 14.74 -26.39
N VAL A 147 -17.35 14.26 -27.46
CA VAL A 147 -17.33 12.87 -27.89
C VAL A 147 -16.54 12.76 -29.19
N VAL A 148 -15.63 11.81 -29.29
CA VAL A 148 -14.85 11.54 -30.51
C VAL A 148 -14.92 10.05 -30.84
N LEU A 149 -15.28 9.71 -32.08
CA LEU A 149 -15.12 8.38 -32.64
C LEU A 149 -14.23 8.43 -33.85
N LEU A 150 -13.23 7.54 -33.85
CA LEU A 150 -12.30 7.38 -34.95
C LEU A 150 -12.44 5.97 -35.53
N ASP A 151 -13.22 5.86 -36.62
CA ASP A 151 -13.33 4.68 -37.48
C ASP A 151 -12.26 4.73 -38.58
N CYS A 152 -10.99 4.62 -38.18
CA CYS A 152 -9.86 4.64 -39.09
C CYS A 152 -8.67 3.80 -38.58
N CYS A 153 -7.79 3.38 -39.51
CA CYS A 153 -6.53 2.72 -39.19
C CYS A 153 -5.68 3.56 -38.24
N HIS A 154 -4.88 2.91 -37.39
CA HIS A 154 -3.94 3.57 -36.47
C HIS A 154 -4.59 4.59 -35.49
N SER A 155 -5.92 4.59 -35.33
CA SER A 155 -6.64 5.48 -34.40
C SER A 155 -6.17 5.34 -32.94
N GLY A 156 -5.65 4.16 -32.55
CA GLY A 156 -5.03 3.92 -31.25
C GLY A 156 -3.77 4.77 -30.95
N HIS A 157 -3.14 5.42 -31.94
CA HIS A 157 -2.05 6.37 -31.69
C HIS A 157 -2.50 7.62 -30.91
N PHE A 158 -3.79 7.97 -31.00
CA PHE A 158 -4.38 9.05 -30.20
C PHE A 158 -4.35 8.73 -28.69
N LEU A 159 -4.15 7.46 -28.32
CA LEU A 159 -4.07 6.96 -26.94
C LEU A 159 -2.63 6.79 -26.42
N GLU A 160 -1.61 7.31 -27.12
CA GLU A 160 -0.23 7.25 -26.62
C GLU A 160 0.05 8.29 -25.52
N ARG A 161 0.93 7.89 -24.58
CA ARG A 161 1.18 8.57 -23.30
C ARG A 161 1.42 10.08 -23.41
N ASN A 162 2.16 10.52 -24.45
CA ASN A 162 2.53 11.92 -24.66
C ASN A 162 1.36 12.80 -25.13
N LEU A 163 0.45 12.25 -25.95
CA LEU A 163 -0.76 12.92 -26.43
C LEU A 163 -1.82 12.99 -25.31
N ILE A 164 -1.97 11.88 -24.58
CA ILE A 164 -2.86 11.77 -23.43
C ILE A 164 -2.52 12.82 -22.36
N GLU A 165 -1.25 13.04 -22.03
CA GLU A 165 -0.87 14.02 -20.99
C GLU A 165 -1.30 15.46 -21.32
N ARG A 166 -1.33 15.84 -22.61
CA ARG A 166 -1.76 17.18 -23.06
C ARG A 166 -3.29 17.30 -23.07
N THR A 167 -4.00 16.30 -23.58
CA THR A 167 -5.47 16.22 -23.52
C THR A 167 -5.93 16.20 -22.05
N PHE A 168 -5.21 15.47 -21.21
CA PHE A 168 -5.44 15.36 -19.77
C PHE A 168 -5.31 16.71 -19.06
N ARG A 169 -4.30 17.54 -19.35
CA ARG A 169 -4.20 18.90 -18.77
C ARG A 169 -5.41 19.77 -19.11
N THR A 170 -5.98 19.63 -20.31
CA THR A 170 -7.15 20.41 -20.74
C THR A 170 -8.44 19.90 -20.11
N PHE A 171 -8.71 18.59 -20.19
CA PHE A 171 -9.99 18.04 -19.72
C PHE A 171 -10.02 17.71 -18.23
N SER A 172 -8.89 17.69 -17.52
CA SER A 172 -8.83 17.44 -16.07
C SER A 172 -9.39 18.57 -15.20
N THR A 173 -9.83 19.69 -15.80
CA THR A 173 -10.27 20.89 -15.07
C THR A 173 -11.78 21.08 -14.97
N GLN A 174 -12.65 20.85 -15.99
CA GLN A 174 -14.13 20.80 -15.76
C GLN A 174 -15.07 20.08 -16.77
N LYS A 175 -14.59 19.28 -17.74
CA LYS A 175 -15.40 18.85 -18.92
C LYS A 175 -15.48 17.31 -19.10
N ASP A 176 -16.61 16.81 -19.62
CA ASP A 176 -16.80 15.39 -19.96
C ASP A 176 -16.16 15.09 -21.34
N TYR A 177 -15.28 14.09 -21.44
CA TYR A 177 -14.62 13.69 -22.69
C TYR A 177 -14.75 12.18 -22.89
N TYR A 178 -15.18 11.75 -24.07
CA TYR A 178 -15.34 10.33 -24.38
C TYR A 178 -14.81 10.01 -25.78
N LEU A 179 -13.79 9.17 -25.87
CA LEU A 179 -13.16 8.74 -27.11
C LEU A 179 -13.32 7.23 -27.31
N ILE A 180 -13.76 6.82 -28.50
CA ILE A 180 -13.78 5.43 -28.94
C ILE A 180 -12.95 5.32 -30.23
N THR A 181 -12.00 4.39 -30.27
CA THR A 181 -11.16 4.12 -31.45
C THR A 181 -11.44 2.73 -31.99
N ALA A 182 -11.48 2.56 -33.31
CA ALA A 182 -11.78 1.30 -33.98
C ALA A 182 -10.65 0.24 -33.94
N GLY A 183 -9.44 0.57 -33.44
CA GLY A 183 -8.36 -0.43 -33.31
C GLY A 183 -7.10 0.08 -32.61
N ARG A 184 -6.10 -0.81 -32.46
CA ARG A 184 -4.80 -0.54 -31.81
C ARG A 184 -3.85 0.25 -32.74
N SER A 185 -2.80 0.85 -32.18
CA SER A 185 -1.87 1.77 -32.89
C SER A 185 -1.14 1.18 -34.11
N PHE A 186 -1.10 -0.15 -34.26
CA PHE A 186 -0.31 -0.86 -35.27
C PHE A 186 -1.14 -1.75 -36.24
N GLN A 187 -2.48 -1.67 -36.22
CA GLN A 187 -3.32 -2.58 -37.01
C GLN A 187 -3.99 -1.88 -38.23
N PRO A 188 -3.88 -2.46 -39.44
CA PRO A 188 -4.67 -2.03 -40.60
C PRO A 188 -6.11 -2.57 -40.51
N VAL A 189 -7.09 -1.74 -40.86
CA VAL A 189 -8.53 -1.99 -40.75
C VAL A 189 -9.04 -2.60 -42.07
N TYR A 190 -9.73 -3.75 -42.01
CA TYR A 190 -10.38 -4.38 -43.18
C TYR A 190 -11.91 -4.17 -43.21
N ALA A 191 -12.46 -4.03 -44.41
CA ALA A 191 -13.91 -4.10 -44.66
C ALA A 191 -14.26 -5.41 -45.39
N ARG A 192 -15.31 -6.13 -44.95
CA ARG A 192 -15.83 -7.31 -45.66
C ARG A 192 -16.56 -6.86 -46.94
N ARG A 193 -16.29 -7.50 -48.09
CA ARG A 193 -16.80 -7.09 -49.41
C ARG A 193 -18.34 -7.17 -49.58
N ASN A 194 -19.06 -7.92 -48.74
CA ASN A 194 -20.49 -8.24 -48.96
C ASN A 194 -21.47 -7.63 -47.92
N GLU A 195 -21.03 -6.73 -47.06
CA GLU A 195 -21.88 -6.10 -46.03
C GLU A 195 -22.17 -4.62 -46.39
N PRO A 196 -23.32 -4.04 -45.99
CA PRO A 196 -23.69 -2.67 -46.33
C PRO A 196 -22.79 -1.60 -45.67
N HIS A 197 -22.17 -1.91 -44.53
CA HIS A 197 -21.35 -0.99 -43.74
C HIS A 197 -19.93 -1.53 -43.44
N SER A 198 -19.04 -0.70 -42.88
CA SER A 198 -17.78 -1.16 -42.27
C SER A 198 -18.09 -2.01 -41.01
N VAL A 199 -17.15 -2.89 -40.63
CA VAL A 199 -17.34 -3.82 -39.50
C VAL A 199 -17.57 -3.05 -38.19
N PHE A 200 -16.76 -2.00 -37.95
CA PHE A 200 -16.94 -1.11 -36.81
C PHE A 200 -18.24 -0.30 -36.87
N THR A 201 -18.57 0.28 -38.03
CA THR A 201 -19.81 1.05 -38.20
C THR A 201 -21.06 0.18 -38.01
N SER A 202 -21.03 -1.08 -38.47
CA SER A 202 -22.12 -2.03 -38.27
C SER A 202 -22.39 -2.27 -36.78
N ALA A 203 -21.34 -2.54 -35.99
CA ALA A 203 -21.44 -2.71 -34.54
C ALA A 203 -21.88 -1.42 -33.81
N LEU A 204 -21.47 -0.26 -34.32
CA LEU A 204 -21.89 1.05 -33.80
C LEU A 204 -23.40 1.26 -34.02
N LEU A 205 -23.92 0.98 -35.22
CA LEU A 205 -25.33 1.15 -35.54
C LEU A 205 -26.22 0.16 -34.77
N THR A 206 -25.79 -1.10 -34.62
CA THR A 206 -26.50 -2.07 -33.77
C THR A 206 -26.50 -1.62 -32.31
N GLY A 207 -25.38 -1.10 -31.81
CA GLY A 207 -25.27 -0.57 -30.45
C GLY A 207 -26.17 0.65 -30.17
N LEU A 208 -26.42 1.51 -31.17
CA LEU A 208 -27.31 2.67 -31.05
C LEU A 208 -28.80 2.31 -31.18
N ALA A 209 -29.14 1.07 -31.53
CA ALA A 209 -30.53 0.64 -31.73
C ALA A 209 -31.35 0.61 -30.42
N ALA A 210 -32.67 0.79 -30.55
CA ALA A 210 -33.61 0.88 -29.42
C ALA A 210 -33.63 -0.36 -28.50
N GLN A 211 -33.14 -1.50 -28.99
CA GLN A 211 -33.05 -2.76 -28.24
C GLN A 211 -31.92 -2.76 -27.20
N ASN A 212 -30.92 -1.89 -27.39
CA ASN A 212 -29.73 -1.77 -26.54
C ASN A 212 -29.81 -0.57 -25.57
N ALA A 213 -30.98 0.06 -25.49
CA ALA A 213 -31.25 1.18 -24.59
C ALA A 213 -31.63 0.69 -23.18
N ASP A 214 -31.45 1.52 -22.14
CA ASP A 214 -31.92 1.18 -20.78
C ASP A 214 -33.44 1.18 -20.62
N SER A 215 -33.87 0.89 -19.38
CA SER A 215 -35.19 1.19 -18.84
C SER A 215 -35.68 2.62 -19.12
N GLU A 216 -34.79 3.60 -19.26
CA GLU A 216 -35.14 4.99 -19.66
C GLU A 216 -35.05 5.23 -21.17
N ARG A 217 -34.84 4.17 -21.97
CA ARG A 217 -34.70 4.19 -23.44
C ARG A 217 -33.52 5.04 -23.94
N ARG A 218 -32.47 5.20 -23.12
CA ARG A 218 -31.22 5.89 -23.45
C ARG A 218 -30.08 4.91 -23.75
N VAL A 219 -29.28 5.22 -24.77
CA VAL A 219 -28.00 4.55 -25.04
C VAL A 219 -26.86 5.45 -24.56
N SER A 220 -26.16 5.03 -23.52
CA SER A 220 -24.99 5.73 -22.98
C SER A 220 -23.69 5.31 -23.66
N GLY A 221 -22.65 6.14 -23.60
CA GLY A 221 -21.33 5.82 -24.16
C GLY A 221 -20.70 4.54 -23.58
N ASP A 222 -20.94 4.25 -22.30
CA ASP A 222 -20.51 2.99 -21.66
C ASP A 222 -21.23 1.79 -22.28
N ARG A 223 -22.56 1.84 -22.40
CA ARG A 223 -23.33 0.75 -22.99
C ARG A 223 -22.99 0.53 -24.46
N LEU A 224 -22.82 1.62 -25.19
CA LEU A 224 -22.44 1.58 -26.59
C LEU A 224 -21.08 0.91 -26.75
N PHE A 225 -20.09 1.27 -25.93
CA PHE A 225 -18.78 0.63 -25.93
C PHE A 225 -18.87 -0.85 -25.55
N ASP A 226 -19.61 -1.21 -24.50
CA ASP A 226 -19.77 -2.60 -24.07
C ASP A 226 -20.40 -3.48 -25.16
N HIS A 227 -21.33 -2.92 -25.94
CA HIS A 227 -21.94 -3.60 -27.08
C HIS A 227 -20.92 -3.79 -28.21
N ILE A 228 -20.27 -2.71 -28.66
CA ILE A 228 -19.27 -2.78 -29.76
C ILE A 228 -18.11 -3.69 -29.38
N SER A 229 -17.61 -3.61 -28.13
CA SER A 229 -16.54 -4.46 -27.62
C SER A 229 -16.94 -5.93 -27.56
N ARG A 230 -18.22 -6.23 -27.27
CA ARG A 230 -18.74 -7.60 -27.26
C ARG A 230 -18.88 -8.17 -28.67
N GLU A 231 -19.40 -7.41 -29.62
CA GLU A 231 -19.55 -7.85 -31.02
C GLU A 231 -18.20 -8.02 -31.71
N LEU A 232 -17.25 -7.11 -31.46
CA LEU A 232 -15.94 -7.12 -32.12
C LEU A 232 -14.87 -7.89 -31.32
N ARG A 233 -15.26 -8.60 -30.26
CA ARG A 233 -14.34 -9.37 -29.40
C ARG A 233 -13.63 -10.46 -30.20
N GLY A 234 -12.30 -10.46 -30.19
CA GLY A 234 -11.49 -11.42 -30.93
C GLY A 234 -11.34 -11.12 -32.43
N THR A 235 -11.83 -9.98 -32.91
CA THR A 235 -11.57 -9.48 -34.27
C THR A 235 -10.35 -8.55 -34.29
N GLU A 236 -9.82 -8.25 -35.48
CA GLU A 236 -8.72 -7.28 -35.65
C GLU A 236 -9.12 -5.82 -35.35
N GLN A 237 -10.41 -5.52 -35.12
CA GLN A 237 -10.96 -4.20 -34.81
C GLN A 237 -11.52 -4.11 -33.38
N GLU A 238 -10.85 -4.73 -32.42
CA GLU A 238 -11.24 -4.63 -31.02
C GLU A 238 -11.12 -3.16 -30.55
N PRO A 239 -12.22 -2.53 -30.10
CA PRO A 239 -12.23 -1.10 -29.83
C PRO A 239 -11.50 -0.76 -28.54
N LEU A 240 -10.87 0.41 -28.49
CA LEU A 240 -10.33 1.00 -27.26
C LEU A 240 -11.15 2.22 -26.87
N ARG A 241 -11.24 2.48 -25.56
CA ARG A 241 -11.90 3.67 -25.03
C ARG A 241 -11.02 4.47 -24.10
N LEU A 242 -11.28 5.78 -24.08
CA LEU A 242 -10.73 6.72 -23.12
C LEU A 242 -11.84 7.68 -22.72
N GLY A 243 -12.21 7.68 -21.44
CA GLY A 243 -13.29 8.50 -20.91
C GLY A 243 -12.88 9.26 -19.66
N TRP A 244 -13.31 10.51 -19.56
CA TRP A 244 -13.26 11.33 -18.35
C TRP A 244 -14.62 11.97 -18.11
N GLY A 245 -15.10 11.94 -16.87
CA GLY A 245 -16.40 12.52 -16.51
C GLY A 245 -17.56 11.54 -16.67
N LYS A 246 -18.79 12.04 -16.83
CA LYS A 246 -20.00 11.21 -16.94
C LYS A 246 -20.10 10.58 -18.33
N SER A 247 -20.51 9.31 -18.41
CA SER A 247 -20.84 8.69 -19.69
C SER A 247 -22.05 9.38 -20.31
N LEU A 248 -21.81 10.11 -21.40
CA LEU A 248 -22.81 10.89 -22.11
C LEU A 248 -23.87 9.98 -22.75
N THR A 249 -25.12 10.45 -22.81
CA THR A 249 -26.19 9.81 -23.58
C THR A 249 -26.02 10.15 -25.06
N TRP A 250 -26.03 9.16 -25.93
CA TRP A 250 -25.83 9.34 -27.37
C TRP A 250 -27.15 9.53 -28.08
N VAL A 251 -28.09 8.62 -27.81
CA VAL A 251 -29.44 8.62 -28.37
C VAL A 251 -30.48 8.26 -27.32
N THR A 252 -31.69 8.80 -27.48
CA THR A 252 -32.86 8.50 -26.64
C THR A 252 -34.02 8.06 -27.54
N HIS A 253 -34.62 6.91 -27.25
CA HIS A 253 -35.72 6.33 -28.02
C HIS A 253 -37.09 6.60 -27.37
N PRO A 254 -38.19 6.72 -28.14
CA PRO A 254 -39.53 6.96 -27.59
C PRO A 254 -40.01 5.81 -26.66
N PRO A 255 -40.80 6.08 -25.59
CA PRO A 255 -41.33 5.05 -24.70
C PRO A 255 -42.35 4.13 -25.40
N LEU A 256 -42.38 2.84 -25.02
CA LEU A 256 -43.34 1.87 -25.52
C LEU A 256 -44.72 2.12 -24.89
N VAL A 257 -45.74 2.34 -25.70
CA VAL A 257 -47.15 2.35 -25.25
C VAL A 257 -47.56 0.90 -25.00
N VAL A 258 -47.63 0.50 -23.73
CA VAL A 258 -48.14 -0.82 -23.32
C VAL A 258 -49.65 -0.71 -23.05
N PRO A 259 -50.52 -1.53 -23.67
CA PRO A 259 -51.94 -1.58 -23.34
C PRO A 259 -52.17 -2.14 -21.92
N PRO A 260 -53.31 -1.85 -21.27
CA PRO A 260 -53.51 -2.17 -19.86
C PRO A 260 -53.57 -3.69 -19.60
N SER A 261 -52.74 -4.09 -18.63
CA SER A 261 -52.74 -5.29 -17.78
C SER A 261 -53.72 -6.43 -18.12
N VAL A 262 -53.16 -7.56 -18.58
CA VAL A 262 -53.76 -8.88 -18.40
C VAL A 262 -53.22 -9.46 -17.09
N ASP A 263 -54.15 -9.77 -16.18
CA ASP A 263 -53.91 -10.53 -14.96
C ASP A 263 -53.17 -11.84 -15.27
N VAL A 264 -52.01 -12.03 -14.65
CA VAL A 264 -51.34 -13.34 -14.58
C VAL A 264 -51.46 -13.84 -13.14
N PRO A 265 -52.01 -15.05 -12.92
CA PRO A 265 -52.45 -15.51 -11.61
C PRO A 265 -51.29 -15.80 -10.67
N ALA A 266 -51.44 -15.37 -9.42
CA ALA A 266 -50.66 -15.86 -8.29
C ALA A 266 -51.00 -17.34 -8.06
N THR A 267 -50.02 -18.23 -8.19
CA THR A 267 -49.82 -19.45 -7.39
C THR A 267 -48.67 -20.26 -7.98
N THR A 268 -47.44 -19.91 -7.61
CA THR A 268 -46.33 -20.87 -7.59
C THR A 268 -46.04 -21.20 -6.13
N ALA A 269 -46.18 -22.48 -5.80
CA ALA A 269 -45.84 -23.01 -4.49
C ALA A 269 -44.41 -22.59 -4.12
N VAL A 270 -44.22 -22.08 -2.91
CA VAL A 270 -42.93 -21.61 -2.40
C VAL A 270 -41.92 -22.76 -2.47
N ASN A 271 -40.91 -22.64 -3.34
CA ASN A 271 -39.80 -23.57 -3.36
C ASN A 271 -39.09 -23.49 -1.99
N ARG A 272 -39.02 -24.61 -1.26
CA ARG A 272 -38.43 -24.67 0.09
C ARG A 272 -36.91 -24.80 0.07
N GLU A 273 -36.29 -24.87 -1.11
CA GLU A 273 -34.83 -24.91 -1.24
C GLU A 273 -34.22 -23.55 -0.88
N ASN A 274 -33.17 -23.58 -0.05
CA ASN A 274 -32.48 -22.37 0.41
C ASN A 274 -31.66 -21.75 -0.74
N PRO A 275 -31.91 -20.49 -1.13
CA PRO A 275 -31.15 -19.82 -2.19
C PRO A 275 -29.69 -19.55 -1.81
N TYR A 276 -29.32 -19.66 -0.53
CA TYR A 276 -27.98 -19.39 -0.02
C TYR A 276 -27.36 -20.61 0.65
N LEU A 277 -26.09 -20.91 0.33
CA LEU A 277 -25.39 -22.13 0.77
C LEU A 277 -24.67 -22.00 2.12
N GLY A 278 -24.73 -20.82 2.76
CA GLY A 278 -24.12 -20.56 4.06
C GLY A 278 -22.59 -20.62 4.05
N LEU A 279 -21.98 -21.19 5.10
CA LEU A 279 -20.52 -21.32 5.24
C LEU A 279 -19.89 -22.42 4.34
N ARG A 280 -20.57 -22.87 3.30
CA ARG A 280 -20.03 -23.86 2.35
C ARG A 280 -19.22 -23.17 1.26
N ALA A 281 -18.07 -23.74 0.91
CA ALA A 281 -17.41 -23.40 -0.34
C ALA A 281 -18.29 -23.88 -1.50
N PHE A 282 -18.39 -23.10 -2.57
CA PHE A 282 -19.16 -23.47 -3.74
C PHE A 282 -18.36 -24.48 -4.56
N ASP A 283 -18.96 -25.61 -4.90
CA ASP A 283 -18.41 -26.61 -5.81
C ASP A 283 -18.96 -26.45 -7.23
N SER A 284 -18.41 -27.18 -8.19
CA SER A 284 -18.79 -27.14 -9.60
C SER A 284 -20.27 -27.45 -9.86
N GLY A 285 -20.90 -28.29 -9.04
CA GLY A 285 -22.34 -28.57 -9.12
C GLY A 285 -23.24 -27.42 -8.64
N GLN A 286 -22.65 -26.37 -8.04
CA GLN A 286 -23.35 -25.19 -7.50
C GLN A 286 -22.98 -23.91 -8.25
N ALA A 287 -22.41 -24.03 -9.46
CA ALA A 287 -22.09 -22.90 -10.35
C ALA A 287 -23.28 -21.94 -10.53
N ASP A 288 -24.46 -22.55 -10.56
CA ASP A 288 -25.77 -21.93 -10.69
C ASP A 288 -26.17 -20.98 -9.54
N TYR A 289 -25.44 -21.01 -8.42
CA TYR A 289 -25.63 -20.18 -7.24
C TYR A 289 -24.47 -19.17 -7.06
N PHE A 290 -23.47 -19.19 -7.96
CA PHE A 290 -22.25 -18.41 -7.85
C PHE A 290 -22.30 -17.14 -8.70
N PHE A 291 -22.59 -15.99 -8.07
CA PHE A 291 -22.76 -14.69 -8.74
C PHE A 291 -21.75 -13.63 -8.26
N GLY A 292 -21.67 -12.49 -8.96
CA GLY A 292 -20.82 -11.36 -8.59
C GLY A 292 -19.31 -11.54 -8.83
N ARG A 293 -18.87 -12.58 -9.55
CA ARG A 293 -17.44 -12.82 -9.85
C ARG A 293 -17.13 -13.07 -11.32
N ILE A 294 -18.03 -12.67 -12.21
CA ILE A 294 -17.90 -12.98 -13.65
C ILE A 294 -16.64 -12.36 -14.29
N LEU A 295 -16.24 -11.16 -13.87
CA LEU A 295 -15.02 -10.51 -14.36
C LEU A 295 -13.77 -11.25 -13.88
N ALA A 296 -13.77 -11.73 -12.64
CA ALA A 296 -12.71 -12.55 -12.09
C ALA A 296 -12.56 -13.87 -12.85
N VAL A 297 -13.67 -14.56 -13.12
CA VAL A 297 -13.69 -15.80 -13.91
C VAL A 297 -13.13 -15.58 -15.32
N ARG A 298 -13.53 -14.49 -16.01
CA ARG A 298 -12.96 -14.13 -17.32
C ARG A 298 -11.46 -13.93 -17.25
N ALA A 299 -10.98 -13.20 -16.24
CA ALA A 299 -9.56 -12.95 -16.06
C ALA A 299 -8.76 -14.23 -15.74
N LEU A 300 -9.38 -15.24 -15.11
CA LEU A 300 -8.77 -16.56 -14.93
C LEU A 300 -8.73 -17.35 -16.24
N LEU A 301 -9.82 -17.35 -17.01
CA LEU A 301 -9.89 -18.00 -18.33
C LEU A 301 -8.83 -17.43 -19.29
N ASP A 302 -8.71 -16.10 -19.37
CA ASP A 302 -7.73 -15.43 -20.23
C ASP A 302 -6.29 -15.82 -19.86
N ARG A 303 -5.99 -15.95 -18.55
CA ARG A 303 -4.67 -16.38 -18.08
C ARG A 303 -4.40 -17.85 -18.36
N LEU A 304 -5.38 -18.73 -18.13
CA LEU A 304 -5.25 -20.17 -18.35
C LEU A 304 -5.17 -20.53 -19.84
N ASN A 305 -5.71 -19.67 -20.71
CA ASN A 305 -5.54 -19.78 -22.16
C ASN A 305 -4.10 -19.45 -22.60
N ASN A 306 -3.45 -18.51 -21.93
CA ASN A 306 -2.10 -18.04 -22.27
C ASN A 306 -0.97 -18.71 -21.46
N SER A 307 -1.30 -19.43 -20.39
CA SER A 307 -0.34 -20.08 -19.49
C SER A 307 -0.82 -21.44 -19.02
N ARG A 308 0.13 -22.38 -18.85
CA ARG A 308 -0.13 -23.69 -18.23
C ARG A 308 -0.10 -23.65 -16.69
N PHE A 309 0.35 -22.54 -16.12
CA PHE A 309 0.37 -22.31 -14.67
C PHE A 309 -0.46 -21.09 -14.30
N LEU A 310 -1.28 -21.21 -13.25
CA LEU A 310 -2.10 -20.13 -12.72
C LEU A 310 -2.11 -20.16 -11.19
N ALA A 311 -1.62 -19.09 -10.56
CA ALA A 311 -1.72 -18.90 -9.11
C ALA A 311 -2.91 -17.99 -8.77
N VAL A 312 -3.83 -18.46 -7.92
CA VAL A 312 -4.98 -17.71 -7.40
C VAL A 312 -4.72 -17.35 -5.94
N ILE A 313 -4.46 -16.07 -5.70
CA ILE A 313 -3.95 -15.57 -4.42
C ILE A 313 -4.95 -14.62 -3.78
N GLY A 314 -5.15 -14.72 -2.47
CA GLY A 314 -6.04 -13.80 -1.75
C GLY A 314 -6.16 -14.11 -0.26
N ALA A 315 -6.74 -13.19 0.49
CA ALA A 315 -6.95 -13.35 1.93
C ALA A 315 -7.77 -14.59 2.29
N SER A 316 -7.68 -15.04 3.56
CA SER A 316 -8.55 -16.09 4.10
C SER A 316 -10.03 -15.70 3.91
N GLY A 317 -10.89 -16.64 3.51
CA GLY A 317 -12.32 -16.40 3.34
C GLY A 317 -12.74 -15.52 2.13
N CYS A 318 -11.83 -15.11 1.25
CA CYS A 318 -12.19 -14.28 0.08
C CYS A 318 -12.86 -15.04 -1.08
N GLY A 319 -13.02 -16.36 -0.96
CA GLY A 319 -13.69 -17.21 -1.95
C GLY A 319 -12.81 -17.80 -3.04
N LYS A 320 -11.49 -18.00 -2.82
CA LYS A 320 -10.54 -18.55 -3.81
C LYS A 320 -11.00 -19.90 -4.38
N SER A 321 -11.28 -20.86 -3.50
CA SER A 321 -11.71 -22.21 -3.88
C SER A 321 -13.04 -22.18 -4.62
N SER A 322 -14.00 -21.37 -4.17
CA SER A 322 -15.29 -21.16 -4.83
C SER A 322 -15.13 -20.54 -6.23
N LEU A 323 -14.23 -19.56 -6.37
CA LEU A 323 -13.94 -18.91 -7.66
C LEU A 323 -13.39 -19.89 -8.68
N VAL A 324 -12.56 -20.85 -8.25
CA VAL A 324 -12.05 -21.89 -9.16
C VAL A 324 -13.13 -22.95 -9.39
N LYS A 325 -13.67 -23.59 -8.35
CA LYS A 325 -14.56 -24.75 -8.48
C LYS A 325 -15.92 -24.42 -9.09
N ALA A 326 -16.60 -23.39 -8.59
CA ALA A 326 -17.92 -22.96 -9.07
C ALA A 326 -17.87 -21.86 -10.12
N GLY A 327 -16.77 -21.10 -10.17
CA GLY A 327 -16.56 -20.04 -11.15
C GLY A 327 -15.85 -20.52 -12.41
N LEU A 328 -14.62 -21.04 -12.32
CA LEU A 328 -13.79 -21.36 -13.49
C LEU A 328 -14.13 -22.72 -14.13
N LEU A 329 -14.19 -23.80 -13.34
CA LEU A 329 -14.35 -25.16 -13.87
C LEU A 329 -15.61 -25.38 -14.73
N PRO A 330 -16.79 -24.81 -14.42
CA PRO A 330 -17.98 -24.98 -15.25
C PRO A 330 -17.78 -24.39 -16.65
N TYR A 331 -17.11 -23.24 -16.78
CA TYR A 331 -16.83 -22.63 -18.08
C TYR A 331 -15.83 -23.46 -18.89
N LEU A 332 -14.88 -24.13 -18.24
CA LEU A 332 -13.96 -25.07 -18.90
C LEU A 332 -14.71 -26.31 -19.41
N LYS A 333 -15.65 -26.85 -18.63
CA LYS A 333 -16.53 -27.95 -19.08
C LYS A 333 -17.40 -27.54 -20.27
N SER A 334 -17.76 -26.26 -20.39
CA SER A 334 -18.48 -25.69 -21.52
C SER A 334 -17.60 -25.20 -22.68
N ASP A 335 -16.33 -25.64 -22.74
CA ASP A 335 -15.39 -25.38 -23.86
C ASP A 335 -15.08 -23.90 -24.14
N HIS A 336 -15.10 -23.05 -23.11
CA HIS A 336 -14.70 -21.64 -23.26
C HIS A 336 -13.22 -21.45 -23.58
N ILE A 337 -12.40 -22.48 -23.30
CA ILE A 337 -11.08 -22.65 -23.91
C ILE A 337 -11.23 -23.81 -24.91
N PRO A 338 -10.88 -23.65 -26.19
CA PRO A 338 -11.11 -24.71 -27.19
C PRO A 338 -10.50 -26.06 -26.74
N GLY A 339 -11.33 -27.09 -26.68
CA GLY A 339 -10.94 -28.43 -26.23
C GLY A 339 -10.83 -28.62 -24.71
N SER A 340 -11.19 -27.63 -23.89
CA SER A 340 -11.20 -27.77 -22.42
C SER A 340 -12.29 -28.67 -21.87
N SER A 341 -13.35 -28.91 -22.65
CA SER A 341 -14.39 -29.89 -22.32
C SER A 341 -13.86 -31.33 -22.21
N GLN A 342 -12.71 -31.62 -22.81
CA GLN A 342 -12.05 -32.94 -22.79
C GLN A 342 -10.97 -33.07 -21.72
N TRP A 343 -10.72 -32.01 -20.93
CA TRP A 343 -9.68 -32.05 -19.90
C TRP A 343 -10.16 -32.86 -18.70
N ILE A 344 -9.31 -33.77 -18.22
CA ILE A 344 -9.51 -34.39 -16.90
C ILE A 344 -9.22 -33.32 -15.85
N ILE A 345 -10.13 -33.11 -14.90
CA ILE A 345 -9.97 -32.11 -13.84
C ILE A 345 -9.84 -32.84 -12.50
N GLU A 346 -8.63 -32.82 -11.94
CA GLU A 346 -8.34 -33.38 -10.62
C GLU A 346 -8.13 -32.26 -9.62
N SER A 347 -8.69 -32.39 -8.42
CA SER A 347 -8.54 -31.41 -7.34
C SER A 347 -8.22 -32.08 -6.02
N PHE A 348 -7.20 -31.58 -5.32
CA PHE A 348 -6.82 -32.07 -4.00
C PHE A 348 -6.25 -30.96 -3.11
N THR A 349 -6.19 -31.25 -1.82
CA THR A 349 -5.47 -30.44 -0.81
C THR A 349 -4.22 -31.20 -0.39
N PRO A 350 -3.03 -30.57 -0.30
CA PRO A 350 -1.76 -31.28 -0.11
C PRO A 350 -1.66 -32.15 1.16
N GLY A 351 -2.16 -31.69 2.31
CA GLY A 351 -2.10 -32.43 3.57
C GLY A 351 -0.67 -32.67 4.11
N THR A 352 -0.51 -33.67 4.99
CA THR A 352 0.77 -34.01 5.63
C THR A 352 1.74 -34.75 4.70
N ARG A 353 1.22 -35.42 3.66
CA ARG A 353 2.00 -36.16 2.64
C ARG A 353 1.65 -35.69 1.22
N PRO A 354 2.12 -34.51 0.77
CA PRO A 354 1.78 -33.93 -0.52
C PRO A 354 2.13 -34.80 -1.73
N LEU A 355 3.19 -35.61 -1.67
CA LEU A 355 3.61 -36.43 -2.80
C LEU A 355 2.62 -37.57 -3.08
N GLU A 356 2.08 -38.20 -2.04
CA GLU A 356 1.06 -39.24 -2.19
C GLU A 356 -0.22 -38.66 -2.82
N SER A 357 -0.61 -37.45 -2.41
CA SER A 357 -1.77 -36.74 -2.95
C SER A 357 -1.58 -36.41 -4.44
N LEU A 358 -0.39 -35.94 -4.82
CA LEU A 358 -0.04 -35.69 -6.23
C LEU A 358 -0.03 -36.97 -7.05
N GLN A 359 0.56 -38.05 -6.52
CA GLN A 359 0.64 -39.32 -7.24
C GLN A 359 -0.76 -39.88 -7.53
N LYS A 360 -1.66 -39.87 -6.55
CA LYS A 360 -3.06 -40.28 -6.75
C LYS A 360 -3.79 -39.46 -7.80
N ALA A 361 -3.53 -38.15 -7.87
CA ALA A 361 -4.12 -37.28 -8.88
C ALA A 361 -3.57 -37.58 -10.30
N LEU A 362 -2.29 -37.93 -10.41
CA LEU A 362 -1.65 -38.27 -11.68
C LEU A 362 -1.99 -39.67 -12.18
N GLU A 363 -2.24 -40.63 -11.29
CA GLU A 363 -2.63 -42.02 -11.62
C GLU A 363 -3.95 -42.11 -12.41
N GLN A 364 -4.81 -41.09 -12.33
CA GLN A 364 -6.06 -41.03 -13.07
C GLN A 364 -5.90 -40.61 -14.55
N GLN A 365 -4.69 -40.20 -14.96
CA GLN A 365 -4.42 -39.78 -16.33
C GLN A 365 -4.18 -40.99 -17.25
N GLN A 366 -5.03 -41.17 -18.27
CA GLN A 366 -4.73 -42.05 -19.39
C GLN A 366 -3.71 -41.41 -20.34
N GLN A 367 -2.86 -42.23 -20.97
CA GLN A 367 -1.80 -41.78 -21.88
C GLN A 367 -2.35 -40.81 -22.94
N ASN A 368 -1.73 -39.62 -23.06
CA ASN A 368 -2.04 -38.53 -24.00
C ASN A 368 -3.31 -37.66 -23.77
N GLN A 369 -4.00 -37.73 -22.63
CA GLN A 369 -5.11 -36.80 -22.35
C GLN A 369 -4.64 -35.52 -21.61
N PRO A 370 -5.18 -34.32 -21.95
CA PRO A 370 -4.90 -33.09 -21.22
C PRO A 370 -5.47 -33.13 -19.80
N LEU A 371 -4.65 -32.75 -18.82
CA LEU A 371 -4.99 -32.77 -17.40
C LEU A 371 -4.98 -31.35 -16.82
N LEU A 372 -5.95 -31.02 -15.98
CA LEU A 372 -5.99 -29.82 -15.17
C LEU A 372 -5.90 -30.23 -13.69
N LEU A 373 -4.77 -29.92 -13.06
CA LEU A 373 -4.56 -30.10 -11.63
C LEU A 373 -4.94 -28.83 -10.87
N PHE A 374 -5.93 -28.91 -9.99
CA PHE A 374 -6.27 -27.84 -9.08
C PHE A 374 -5.84 -28.18 -7.64
N ILE A 375 -4.75 -27.55 -7.20
CA ILE A 375 -4.20 -27.69 -5.86
C ILE A 375 -4.79 -26.57 -4.98
N ASP A 376 -5.73 -26.94 -4.12
CA ASP A 376 -6.41 -26.03 -3.20
C ASP A 376 -5.67 -25.98 -1.86
N GLN A 377 -5.74 -24.85 -1.15
CA GLN A 377 -5.01 -24.61 0.10
C GLN A 377 -3.52 -25.01 0.03
N PHE A 378 -2.81 -24.52 -0.99
CA PHE A 378 -1.41 -24.88 -1.21
C PHE A 378 -0.49 -24.49 -0.06
N GLU A 379 -0.90 -23.53 0.78
CA GLU A 379 -0.22 -23.22 2.04
C GLU A 379 -0.01 -24.45 2.96
N GLU A 380 -0.83 -25.50 2.84
CA GLU A 380 -0.68 -26.74 3.63
C GLU A 380 0.67 -27.43 3.43
N VAL A 381 1.28 -27.25 2.26
CA VAL A 381 2.63 -27.72 1.96
C VAL A 381 3.65 -27.15 2.95
N PHE A 382 3.44 -25.93 3.43
CA PHE A 382 4.33 -25.24 4.37
C PHE A 382 3.90 -25.35 5.83
N THR A 383 2.65 -25.74 6.09
CA THR A 383 2.10 -25.79 7.45
C THR A 383 1.90 -27.21 8.00
N LEU A 384 1.69 -28.21 7.14
CA LEU A 384 1.36 -29.58 7.55
C LEU A 384 2.40 -30.62 7.15
N CYS A 385 3.11 -30.41 6.05
CA CYS A 385 4.19 -31.31 5.63
C CYS A 385 5.45 -30.99 6.46
N GLU A 386 5.84 -31.90 7.35
CA GLU A 386 7.01 -31.73 8.23
C GLU A 386 8.34 -32.10 7.53
N ASP A 387 8.31 -32.97 6.52
CA ASP A 387 9.49 -33.40 5.77
C ASP A 387 9.85 -32.39 4.65
N GLU A 388 11.00 -31.73 4.80
CA GLU A 388 11.51 -30.76 3.83
C GLU A 388 11.84 -31.41 2.47
N THR A 389 12.28 -32.68 2.48
CA THR A 389 12.63 -33.43 1.27
C THR A 389 11.38 -33.72 0.45
N GLU A 390 10.34 -34.24 1.12
CA GLU A 390 9.02 -34.46 0.50
C GLU A 390 8.46 -33.16 -0.07
N ARG A 391 8.54 -32.08 0.70
CA ARG A 391 8.05 -30.76 0.29
C ARG A 391 8.73 -30.24 -0.98
N ARG A 392 10.06 -30.31 -1.02
CA ARG A 392 10.85 -29.83 -2.17
C ARG A 392 10.58 -30.67 -3.42
N GLU A 393 10.51 -31.98 -3.26
CA GLU A 393 10.19 -32.90 -4.36
C GLU A 393 8.77 -32.66 -4.91
N PHE A 394 7.78 -32.39 -4.04
CA PHE A 394 6.43 -32.02 -4.45
C PHE A 394 6.42 -30.73 -5.30
N ILE A 395 7.08 -29.67 -4.82
CA ILE A 395 7.19 -28.39 -5.53
C ILE A 395 7.91 -28.56 -6.89
N CYS A 396 8.97 -29.37 -6.92
CA CYS A 396 9.70 -29.69 -8.14
C CYS A 396 8.80 -30.40 -9.17
N ARG A 397 8.06 -31.43 -8.75
CA ARG A 397 7.17 -32.19 -9.65
C ARG A 397 6.03 -31.37 -10.23
N ILE A 398 5.35 -30.55 -9.43
CA ILE A 398 4.29 -29.68 -9.97
C ILE A 398 4.86 -28.66 -10.97
N THR A 399 6.11 -28.23 -10.76
CA THR A 399 6.78 -27.29 -11.67
C THR A 399 7.14 -27.95 -12.98
N GLN A 400 7.61 -29.20 -12.95
CA GLN A 400 7.80 -30.01 -14.14
C GLN A 400 6.48 -30.22 -14.88
N GLU A 401 5.39 -30.58 -14.20
CA GLU A 401 4.07 -30.73 -14.82
C GLU A 401 3.60 -29.44 -15.53
N ALA A 402 3.85 -28.28 -14.93
CA ALA A 402 3.41 -27.00 -15.48
C ALA A 402 4.30 -26.47 -16.62
N THR A 403 5.54 -26.93 -16.76
CA THR A 403 6.54 -26.35 -17.67
C THR A 403 6.97 -27.26 -18.81
N SER A 404 6.92 -28.58 -18.64
CA SER A 404 7.43 -29.50 -19.64
C SER A 404 6.56 -29.53 -20.90
N SER A 405 7.19 -29.46 -22.07
CA SER A 405 6.52 -29.35 -23.37
C SER A 405 5.88 -30.65 -23.85
N ASP A 406 6.34 -31.79 -23.31
CA ASP A 406 5.87 -33.15 -23.56
C ASP A 406 4.58 -33.50 -22.79
N ARG A 407 4.28 -32.78 -21.71
CA ARG A 407 3.05 -32.95 -20.92
C ARG A 407 1.97 -31.96 -21.36
N LEU A 408 0.71 -32.40 -21.30
CA LEU A 408 -0.47 -31.56 -21.56
C LEU A 408 -1.14 -31.10 -20.26
N THR A 409 -0.38 -31.09 -19.16
CA THR A 409 -0.86 -30.73 -17.83
C THR A 409 -0.91 -29.22 -17.64
N ARG A 410 -2.00 -28.74 -17.04
CA ARG A 410 -2.16 -27.37 -16.54
C ARG A 410 -2.33 -27.40 -15.04
N VAL A 411 -1.69 -26.49 -14.32
CA VAL A 411 -1.68 -26.47 -12.86
C VAL A 411 -2.26 -25.15 -12.37
N ILE A 412 -3.29 -25.23 -11.54
CA ILE A 412 -3.89 -24.12 -10.81
C ILE A 412 -3.58 -24.30 -9.33
N VAL A 413 -3.03 -23.27 -8.70
CA VAL A 413 -2.71 -23.26 -7.27
C VAL A 413 -3.52 -22.17 -6.59
N ALA A 414 -4.32 -22.50 -5.58
CA ALA A 414 -4.97 -21.50 -4.72
C ALA A 414 -4.28 -21.42 -3.36
N MET A 415 -3.88 -20.20 -2.96
CA MET A 415 -3.20 -20.00 -1.67
C MET A 415 -3.45 -18.63 -1.04
N ARG A 416 -3.12 -18.50 0.25
CA ARG A 416 -3.11 -17.21 0.94
C ARG A 416 -1.89 -16.35 0.55
N GLY A 417 -2.08 -15.03 0.52
CA GLY A 417 -1.04 -14.08 0.08
C GLY A 417 0.19 -14.00 1.00
N ASP A 418 0.03 -14.28 2.30
CA ASP A 418 1.09 -14.29 3.31
C ASP A 418 2.08 -15.48 3.17
N PHE A 419 1.76 -16.46 2.32
CA PHE A 419 2.64 -17.60 2.03
C PHE A 419 3.50 -17.38 0.77
N LEU A 420 3.35 -16.25 0.07
CA LEU A 420 4.18 -15.91 -1.10
C LEU A 420 5.67 -15.84 -0.77
N ASP A 421 6.03 -15.28 0.38
CA ASP A 421 7.43 -15.19 0.83
C ASP A 421 8.04 -16.58 1.06
N ARG A 422 7.24 -17.54 1.51
CA ARG A 422 7.68 -18.94 1.69
C ARG A 422 7.86 -19.66 0.35
N CYS A 423 7.03 -19.36 -0.65
CA CYS A 423 7.23 -19.85 -2.01
C CYS A 423 8.50 -19.29 -2.66
N ALA A 424 8.88 -18.05 -2.34
CA ALA A 424 10.10 -17.42 -2.86
C ALA A 424 11.39 -18.10 -2.39
N ALA A 425 11.34 -18.89 -1.31
CA ALA A 425 12.48 -19.69 -0.83
C ALA A 425 12.81 -20.89 -1.74
N TYR A 426 11.91 -21.25 -2.65
CA TYR A 426 12.09 -22.34 -3.62
C TYR A 426 12.27 -21.76 -5.02
N GLU A 427 13.45 -21.94 -5.62
CA GLU A 427 13.81 -21.37 -6.92
C GLU A 427 12.83 -21.81 -8.01
N GLU A 428 12.41 -23.07 -8.00
CA GLU A 428 11.49 -23.67 -8.95
C GLU A 428 10.08 -23.01 -8.90
N ALA A 429 9.58 -22.73 -7.69
CA ALA A 429 8.31 -22.04 -7.50
C ALA A 429 8.40 -20.54 -7.82
N ALA A 430 9.51 -19.89 -7.45
CA ALA A 430 9.77 -18.50 -7.77
C ALA A 430 9.79 -18.25 -9.29
N VAL A 431 10.38 -19.18 -10.06
CA VAL A 431 10.39 -19.12 -11.53
C VAL A 431 8.98 -19.18 -12.12
N LEU A 432 8.08 -20.02 -11.60
CA LEU A 432 6.69 -20.09 -12.07
C LEU A 432 5.90 -18.80 -11.79
N ILE A 433 6.11 -18.22 -10.60
CA ILE A 433 5.41 -17.01 -10.16
C ILE A 433 5.95 -15.77 -10.89
N ASN A 434 7.26 -15.71 -11.18
CA ASN A 434 7.93 -14.54 -11.77
C ASN A 434 7.98 -14.52 -13.31
N ARG A 435 7.40 -15.51 -14.01
CA ARG A 435 7.38 -15.51 -15.49
C ARG A 435 6.68 -14.25 -16.05
N THR A 436 7.20 -13.74 -17.17
CA THR A 436 6.90 -12.41 -17.78
C THR A 436 5.52 -12.23 -18.44
N GLN A 437 4.49 -12.91 -17.96
CA GLN A 437 3.07 -12.64 -18.24
C GLN A 437 2.28 -12.88 -16.95
N PRO A 438 1.14 -12.21 -16.69
CA PRO A 438 0.50 -12.29 -15.37
C PRO A 438 -0.11 -13.70 -15.13
N THR A 439 0.70 -14.66 -14.70
CA THR A 439 0.32 -16.02 -14.27
C THR A 439 -0.36 -16.03 -12.90
N THR A 440 -0.32 -14.89 -12.20
CA THR A 440 -0.91 -14.72 -10.88
C THR A 440 -2.16 -13.84 -10.95
N TYR A 441 -3.23 -14.27 -10.27
CA TYR A 441 -4.46 -13.51 -10.06
C TYR A 441 -4.68 -13.26 -8.57
N PHE A 442 -4.78 -11.98 -8.20
CA PHE A 442 -5.17 -11.59 -6.86
C PHE A 442 -6.69 -11.45 -6.76
N VAL A 443 -7.32 -12.22 -5.89
CA VAL A 443 -8.75 -12.14 -5.60
C VAL A 443 -8.99 -10.90 -4.74
N THR A 444 -9.56 -9.86 -5.35
CA THR A 444 -9.91 -8.61 -4.69
C THR A 444 -11.19 -8.75 -3.86
N PRO A 445 -11.44 -7.86 -2.89
CA PRO A 445 -12.78 -7.70 -2.30
C PRO A 445 -13.84 -7.45 -3.38
N PHE A 446 -15.11 -7.75 -3.07
CA PHE A 446 -16.23 -7.46 -3.97
C PHE A 446 -16.43 -5.95 -4.09
N THR A 447 -16.74 -5.49 -5.30
CA THR A 447 -17.24 -4.13 -5.55
C THR A 447 -18.72 -4.01 -5.18
N LEU A 448 -19.24 -2.78 -5.06
CA LEU A 448 -20.68 -2.56 -4.74
C LEU A 448 -21.63 -3.29 -5.71
N PRO A 449 -21.45 -3.20 -7.05
CA PRO A 449 -22.32 -3.94 -7.97
C PRO A 449 -22.20 -5.45 -7.82
N GLU A 450 -20.99 -5.97 -7.55
CA GLU A 450 -20.79 -7.40 -7.35
C GLU A 450 -21.47 -7.90 -6.06
N LEU A 451 -21.51 -7.10 -4.99
CA LEU A 451 -22.24 -7.44 -3.75
C LEU A 451 -23.76 -7.47 -3.95
N GLU A 452 -24.31 -6.52 -4.72
CA GLU A 452 -25.72 -6.52 -5.11
C GLU A 452 -26.07 -7.81 -5.85
N GLU A 453 -25.24 -8.21 -6.81
CA GLU A 453 -25.45 -9.46 -7.56
C GLU A 453 -25.40 -10.72 -6.69
N VAL A 454 -24.55 -10.76 -5.66
CA VAL A 454 -24.42 -11.91 -4.74
C VAL A 454 -25.67 -12.09 -3.87
N ILE A 455 -26.37 -11.00 -3.57
CA ILE A 455 -27.57 -11.00 -2.72
C ILE A 455 -28.82 -11.21 -3.60
N GLU A 456 -28.95 -10.48 -4.70
CA GLU A 456 -30.19 -10.44 -5.48
C GLU A 456 -30.35 -11.67 -6.39
N LYS A 457 -29.31 -12.05 -7.14
CA LYS A 457 -29.45 -13.08 -8.19
C LYS A 457 -29.80 -14.48 -7.66
N PRO A 458 -29.23 -14.98 -6.53
CA PRO A 458 -29.69 -16.24 -5.95
C PRO A 458 -31.16 -16.19 -5.50
N ALA A 459 -31.59 -15.07 -4.92
CA ALA A 459 -32.98 -14.89 -4.48
C ALA A 459 -33.95 -14.89 -5.67
N ASP A 460 -33.65 -14.09 -6.70
CA ASP A 460 -34.45 -14.00 -7.93
C ASP A 460 -34.61 -15.35 -8.61
N LYS A 461 -33.52 -16.14 -8.68
CA LYS A 461 -33.54 -17.48 -9.28
C LYS A 461 -34.47 -18.46 -8.57
N HIS A 462 -34.64 -18.31 -7.26
CA HIS A 462 -35.54 -19.15 -6.44
C HIS A 462 -36.93 -18.54 -6.25
N GLY A 463 -37.24 -17.41 -6.92
CA GLY A 463 -38.51 -16.70 -6.79
C GLY A 463 -38.71 -16.04 -5.43
N VAL A 464 -37.62 -15.72 -4.74
CA VAL A 464 -37.61 -15.04 -3.43
C VAL A 464 -37.44 -13.54 -3.65
N THR A 465 -38.33 -12.74 -3.09
CA THR A 465 -38.27 -11.27 -3.22
C THR A 465 -37.55 -10.64 -2.03
N LEU A 466 -36.89 -9.50 -2.25
CA LEU A 466 -36.19 -8.74 -1.22
C LEU A 466 -36.97 -7.46 -0.89
N GLU A 467 -37.16 -7.15 0.39
CA GLU A 467 -37.77 -5.89 0.83
C GLU A 467 -36.89 -4.69 0.44
N ARG A 468 -37.52 -3.60 -0.01
CA ARG A 468 -36.83 -2.37 -0.41
C ARG A 468 -36.08 -1.78 0.79
N GLY A 469 -34.76 -1.64 0.66
CA GLY A 469 -33.88 -1.12 1.72
C GLY A 469 -33.06 -2.19 2.45
N LEU A 470 -33.40 -3.47 2.31
CA LEU A 470 -32.66 -4.59 2.91
C LEU A 470 -31.26 -4.74 2.29
N VAL A 471 -31.15 -4.69 0.95
CA VAL A 471 -29.88 -4.87 0.24
C VAL A 471 -28.85 -3.78 0.63
N PRO A 472 -29.19 -2.46 0.61
CA PRO A 472 -28.29 -1.43 1.12
C PRO A 472 -27.86 -1.62 2.58
N GLN A 473 -28.75 -2.11 3.44
CA GLN A 473 -28.45 -2.37 4.86
C GLN A 473 -27.45 -3.52 5.01
N ILE A 474 -27.66 -4.63 4.28
CA ILE A 474 -26.71 -5.77 4.26
C ILE A 474 -25.35 -5.33 3.72
N ILE A 475 -25.32 -4.54 2.64
CA ILE A 475 -24.07 -4.06 2.04
C ILE A 475 -23.31 -3.14 3.00
N ALA A 476 -24.00 -2.23 3.69
CA ALA A 476 -23.38 -1.35 4.69
C ALA A 476 -22.71 -2.14 5.83
N ASP A 477 -23.33 -3.24 6.26
CA ASP A 477 -22.77 -4.11 7.29
C ASP A 477 -21.50 -4.84 6.80
N VAL A 478 -21.44 -5.27 5.54
CA VAL A 478 -20.32 -6.06 4.98
C VAL A 478 -19.12 -5.20 4.58
N MET A 479 -19.33 -3.99 4.04
CA MET A 479 -18.26 -3.16 3.45
C MET A 479 -17.14 -2.72 4.41
N ASN A 480 -17.38 -2.79 5.73
CA ASN A 480 -16.41 -2.41 6.76
C ASN A 480 -15.72 -3.62 7.44
N GLN A 481 -15.85 -4.83 6.91
CA GLN A 481 -15.41 -6.07 7.59
C GLN A 481 -14.36 -6.87 6.79
N PRO A 482 -13.16 -7.10 7.34
CA PRO A 482 -12.20 -8.05 6.75
C PRO A 482 -12.76 -9.48 6.85
N GLY A 483 -12.87 -10.19 5.72
CA GLY A 483 -13.41 -11.55 5.67
C GLY A 483 -14.95 -11.65 5.76
N GLY A 484 -15.69 -10.58 5.44
CA GLY A 484 -17.15 -10.53 5.59
C GLY A 484 -17.99 -11.42 4.65
N LEU A 485 -17.40 -12.11 3.68
CA LEU A 485 -18.15 -12.88 2.67
C LEU A 485 -18.77 -14.18 3.19
N PRO A 486 -18.05 -15.01 3.97
CA PRO A 486 -18.65 -16.20 4.58
C PRO A 486 -19.71 -15.82 5.61
N LEU A 487 -19.51 -14.70 6.31
CA LEU A 487 -20.50 -14.11 7.21
C LEU A 487 -21.75 -13.62 6.47
N LEU A 488 -21.58 -12.98 5.31
CA LEU A 488 -22.69 -12.58 4.44
C LEU A 488 -23.52 -13.80 4.01
N GLN A 489 -22.88 -14.84 3.48
CA GLN A 489 -23.57 -16.07 3.06
C GLN A 489 -24.28 -16.75 4.23
N TYR A 490 -23.67 -16.75 5.42
CA TYR A 490 -24.30 -17.28 6.63
C TYR A 490 -25.53 -16.47 7.06
N ALA A 491 -25.41 -15.14 7.09
CA ALA A 491 -26.50 -14.25 7.48
C ALA A 491 -27.69 -14.34 6.51
N LEU A 492 -27.44 -14.48 5.21
CA LEU A 492 -28.48 -14.68 4.19
C LEU A 492 -29.17 -16.05 4.35
N ALA A 493 -28.41 -17.11 4.65
CA ALA A 493 -28.97 -18.43 4.92
C ALA A 493 -29.84 -18.44 6.20
N GLU A 494 -29.42 -17.74 7.26
CA GLU A 494 -30.20 -17.58 8.49
C GLU A 494 -31.44 -16.70 8.27
N LEU A 495 -31.33 -15.65 7.45
CA LEU A 495 -32.46 -14.79 7.09
C LEU A 495 -33.54 -15.59 6.33
N TRP A 496 -33.12 -16.43 5.39
CA TRP A 496 -34.01 -17.37 4.72
C TRP A 496 -34.68 -18.33 5.71
N ARG A 497 -33.92 -18.88 6.67
CA ARG A 497 -34.45 -19.76 7.71
C ARG A 497 -35.55 -19.08 8.53
N VAL A 498 -35.33 -17.83 8.97
CA VAL A 498 -36.36 -17.05 9.68
C VAL A 498 -37.60 -16.90 8.80
N CYS A 499 -37.41 -16.52 7.54
CA CYS A 499 -38.47 -16.33 6.55
C CYS A 499 -39.39 -17.56 6.38
N ILE A 500 -38.81 -18.76 6.29
CA ILE A 500 -39.58 -20.01 6.11
C ILE A 500 -40.20 -20.56 7.41
N THR A 501 -39.71 -20.14 8.57
CA THR A 501 -40.22 -20.57 9.88
C THR A 501 -41.36 -19.69 10.42
N GLU A 502 -41.55 -18.49 9.87
CA GLU A 502 -42.72 -17.65 10.15
C GLU A 502 -44.00 -18.33 9.62
N SER A 503 -45.13 -18.19 10.33
CA SER A 503 -46.41 -18.79 9.96
C SER A 503 -47.44 -17.69 9.63
N PRO A 504 -47.92 -17.56 8.38
CA PRO A 504 -47.58 -18.37 7.19
C PRO A 504 -46.19 -18.04 6.61
N PRO A 505 -45.54 -19.00 5.90
CA PRO A 505 -44.22 -18.81 5.32
C PRO A 505 -44.24 -17.68 4.29
N ASN A 506 -43.33 -16.71 4.47
CA ASN A 506 -43.22 -15.56 3.59
C ASN A 506 -42.23 -15.87 2.45
N SER A 507 -42.51 -15.42 1.23
CA SER A 507 -41.57 -15.50 0.09
C SER A 507 -40.74 -14.23 -0.06
N GLN A 508 -40.76 -13.35 0.95
CA GLN A 508 -40.06 -12.09 0.97
C GLN A 508 -39.09 -12.00 2.16
N LEU A 509 -37.81 -11.78 1.88
CA LEU A 509 -36.80 -11.48 2.90
C LEU A 509 -36.99 -10.03 3.37
N THR A 510 -37.17 -9.82 4.68
CA THR A 510 -37.56 -8.53 5.28
C THR A 510 -36.47 -7.91 6.15
N CYS A 511 -36.47 -6.59 6.28
CA CYS A 511 -35.63 -5.83 7.20
C CYS A 511 -35.89 -6.25 8.65
N LYS A 512 -37.15 -6.55 8.99
CA LYS A 512 -37.53 -7.05 10.32
C LYS A 512 -36.89 -8.42 10.61
N GLY A 513 -36.90 -9.34 9.65
CA GLY A 513 -36.21 -10.63 9.78
C GLY A 513 -34.69 -10.44 9.93
N TYR A 514 -34.13 -9.45 9.25
CA TYR A 514 -32.70 -9.11 9.32
C TYR A 514 -32.30 -8.53 10.68
N GLU A 515 -33.14 -7.70 11.28
CA GLU A 515 -32.98 -7.23 12.65
C GLU A 515 -33.10 -8.38 13.68
N GLN A 516 -34.00 -9.33 13.46
CA GLN A 516 -34.16 -10.50 14.34
C GLN A 516 -32.89 -11.36 14.39
N ILE A 517 -32.19 -11.53 13.27
CA ILE A 517 -30.89 -12.21 13.24
C ILE A 517 -29.73 -11.31 13.68
N ARG A 518 -29.99 -10.03 14.02
CA ARG A 518 -28.99 -9.03 14.45
C ARG A 518 -27.94 -8.69 13.38
N GLY A 519 -28.34 -8.62 12.12
CA GLY A 519 -27.47 -8.27 10.99
C GLY A 519 -26.40 -9.33 10.70
N VAL A 520 -25.40 -8.98 9.87
CA VAL A 520 -24.36 -9.94 9.43
C VAL A 520 -23.52 -10.47 10.60
N LYS A 521 -23.10 -9.60 11.52
CA LYS A 521 -22.26 -9.98 12.68
C LYS A 521 -23.04 -10.77 13.73
N GLY A 522 -24.23 -10.31 14.07
CA GLY A 522 -25.00 -10.85 15.17
C GLY A 522 -25.63 -12.21 14.87
N ALA A 523 -25.78 -12.59 13.59
CA ALA A 523 -26.40 -13.86 13.21
C ALA A 523 -25.60 -15.07 13.72
N LEU A 524 -24.27 -15.06 13.49
CA LEU A 524 -23.37 -16.14 13.92
C LEU A 524 -23.24 -16.18 15.45
N GLU A 525 -23.08 -15.01 16.07
CA GLU A 525 -22.96 -14.90 17.52
C GLU A 525 -24.23 -15.38 18.24
N LYS A 526 -25.41 -14.94 17.78
CA LYS A 526 -26.70 -15.34 18.32
C LYS A 526 -26.84 -16.87 18.29
N ARG A 527 -26.51 -17.49 17.15
CA ARG A 527 -26.61 -18.95 17.01
C ARG A 527 -25.62 -19.70 17.91
N ALA A 528 -24.36 -19.28 17.95
CA ALA A 528 -23.35 -19.90 18.82
C ALA A 528 -23.76 -19.80 20.29
N ASN A 529 -24.34 -18.66 20.70
CA ASN A 529 -24.86 -18.46 22.05
C ASN A 529 -26.10 -19.33 22.32
N ASP A 530 -27.08 -19.39 21.41
CA ASP A 530 -28.28 -20.23 21.57
C ASP A 530 -27.91 -21.71 21.72
N LEU A 531 -26.97 -22.20 20.90
CA LEU A 531 -26.47 -23.58 21.02
C LEU A 531 -25.77 -23.79 22.35
N TYR A 532 -24.86 -22.89 22.73
CA TYR A 532 -24.14 -22.99 24.00
C TYR A 532 -25.07 -22.96 25.20
N GLN A 533 -26.14 -22.15 25.18
CA GLN A 533 -27.08 -22.04 26.30
C GLN A 533 -27.91 -23.32 26.47
N ASN A 534 -28.24 -24.01 25.38
CA ASN A 534 -29.01 -25.26 25.38
C ASN A 534 -28.19 -26.51 25.75
N LEU A 535 -26.87 -26.40 25.95
CA LEU A 535 -26.03 -27.52 26.41
C LEU A 535 -26.16 -27.79 27.91
N ALA A 536 -25.91 -29.04 28.33
CA ALA A 536 -25.85 -29.41 29.74
C ALA A 536 -24.66 -28.71 30.45
N PRO A 537 -24.71 -28.46 31.78
CA PRO A 537 -23.65 -27.76 32.49
C PRO A 537 -22.24 -28.38 32.34
N ALA A 538 -22.14 -29.71 32.35
CA ALA A 538 -20.88 -30.42 32.12
C ALA A 538 -20.35 -30.21 30.68
N ASP A 539 -21.24 -30.18 29.69
CA ASP A 539 -20.88 -29.97 28.29
C ASP A 539 -20.43 -28.52 28.03
N LYS A 540 -20.99 -27.54 28.76
CA LYS A 540 -20.57 -26.13 28.66
C LYS A 540 -19.10 -25.92 29.04
N VAL A 541 -18.61 -26.66 30.04
CA VAL A 541 -17.20 -26.62 30.47
C VAL A 541 -16.32 -27.28 29.40
N PHE A 542 -16.74 -28.42 28.87
CA PHE A 542 -16.04 -29.11 27.80
C PHE A 542 -15.96 -28.26 26.52
N VAL A 543 -17.04 -27.58 26.13
CA VAL A 543 -17.05 -26.70 24.94
C VAL A 543 -16.08 -25.53 25.08
N ARG A 544 -15.97 -24.91 26.27
CA ARG A 544 -14.95 -23.87 26.52
C ARG A 544 -13.54 -24.42 26.28
N ARG A 545 -13.22 -25.59 26.85
CA ARG A 545 -11.90 -26.23 26.68
C ARG A 545 -11.64 -26.62 25.22
N LEU A 546 -12.64 -27.20 24.56
CA LEU A 546 -12.59 -27.60 23.15
C LEU A 546 -12.23 -26.40 22.26
N PHE A 547 -12.95 -25.27 22.37
CA PHE A 547 -12.64 -24.11 21.52
C PHE A 547 -11.29 -23.49 21.84
N LEU A 548 -10.85 -23.44 23.11
CA LEU A 548 -9.51 -22.98 23.49
C LEU A 548 -8.41 -23.90 22.91
N ALA A 549 -8.66 -25.22 22.85
CA ALA A 549 -7.77 -26.18 22.22
C ALA A 549 -7.66 -26.00 20.69
N LEU A 550 -8.69 -25.44 20.05
CA LEU A 550 -8.74 -25.16 18.61
C LEU A 550 -8.24 -23.74 18.24
N VAL A 551 -7.65 -23.01 19.19
CA VAL A 551 -7.14 -21.64 18.99
C VAL A 551 -5.61 -21.60 19.06
N GLN A 552 -5.00 -20.77 18.20
CA GLN A 552 -3.58 -20.42 18.22
C GLN A 552 -3.38 -18.90 18.34
N LEU A 553 -2.41 -18.49 19.15
CA LEU A 553 -2.05 -17.09 19.36
C LEU A 553 -0.86 -16.74 18.45
N GLY A 554 -1.04 -15.75 17.57
CA GLY A 554 0.00 -15.23 16.68
C GLY A 554 0.88 -14.15 17.33
N GLU A 555 1.99 -13.81 16.66
CA GLU A 555 3.00 -12.85 17.16
C GLU A 555 2.45 -11.42 17.34
N ALA A 556 1.47 -11.01 16.53
CA ALA A 556 0.89 -9.67 16.51
C ALA A 556 -0.48 -9.57 17.23
N LYS A 557 -0.67 -10.33 18.32
CA LYS A 557 -1.95 -10.45 19.06
C LYS A 557 -3.12 -11.07 18.28
N GLU A 558 -2.93 -11.49 17.04
CA GLU A 558 -3.94 -12.15 16.23
C GLU A 558 -4.28 -13.55 16.76
N VAL A 559 -5.56 -13.92 16.68
CA VAL A 559 -6.07 -15.22 17.14
C VAL A 559 -6.46 -16.01 15.89
N THR A 560 -5.73 -17.06 15.58
CA THR A 560 -5.96 -17.92 14.41
C THR A 560 -6.52 -19.27 14.83
N ARG A 561 -7.15 -19.98 13.89
CA ARG A 561 -7.64 -21.34 14.11
C ARG A 561 -6.48 -22.35 14.10
N ARG A 562 -6.56 -23.36 14.98
CA ARG A 562 -5.65 -24.50 15.04
C ARG A 562 -6.43 -25.80 14.76
N ARG A 563 -5.76 -26.75 14.12
CA ARG A 563 -6.21 -28.15 14.03
C ARG A 563 -5.70 -28.93 15.24
N ALA A 564 -6.59 -29.56 15.99
CA ALA A 564 -6.24 -30.44 17.10
C ALA A 564 -6.51 -31.90 16.73
N THR A 565 -5.70 -32.82 17.25
CA THR A 565 -5.91 -34.26 17.02
C THR A 565 -6.96 -34.82 17.99
N TRP A 566 -7.55 -35.97 17.65
CA TRP A 566 -8.49 -36.64 18.56
C TRP A 566 -7.85 -37.01 19.91
N GLN A 567 -6.57 -37.39 19.93
CA GLN A 567 -5.81 -37.70 21.15
C GLN A 567 -5.62 -36.46 22.05
N GLU A 568 -5.37 -35.28 21.45
CA GLU A 568 -5.27 -34.01 22.19
C GLU A 568 -6.61 -33.62 22.84
N LEU A 569 -7.73 -33.93 22.18
CA LEU A 569 -9.06 -33.61 22.67
C LEU A 569 -9.59 -34.60 23.72
N GLU A 570 -9.10 -35.84 23.72
CA GLU A 570 -9.42 -36.85 24.75
C GLU A 570 -8.97 -36.41 26.14
N VAL A 571 -7.80 -35.76 26.26
CA VAL A 571 -7.29 -35.20 27.53
C VAL A 571 -8.22 -34.10 28.08
N SER A 572 -8.89 -33.37 27.18
CA SER A 572 -9.78 -32.26 27.51
C SER A 572 -11.20 -32.67 27.90
N ALA A 573 -11.63 -33.88 27.51
CA ALA A 573 -12.97 -34.42 27.78
C ALA A 573 -13.03 -35.13 29.14
N ASP A 574 -14.23 -35.19 29.76
CA ASP A 574 -14.42 -35.98 30.98
C ASP A 574 -14.77 -37.45 30.68
N SER A 575 -15.29 -37.73 29.48
CA SER A 575 -15.49 -39.09 28.95
C SER A 575 -15.47 -39.13 27.43
N GLN A 576 -15.15 -40.30 26.85
CA GLN A 576 -15.17 -40.50 25.39
C GLN A 576 -16.58 -40.32 24.79
N GLU A 577 -17.62 -40.65 25.57
CA GLU A 577 -19.02 -40.46 25.17
C GLU A 577 -19.40 -38.97 25.09
N GLN A 578 -18.91 -38.15 26.02
CA GLN A 578 -19.11 -36.71 26.00
C GLN A 578 -18.40 -36.06 24.80
N LEU A 579 -17.16 -36.47 24.52
CA LEU A 579 -16.38 -36.02 23.37
C LEU A 579 -17.14 -36.25 22.07
N LEU A 580 -17.59 -37.49 21.82
CA LEU A 580 -18.29 -37.85 20.57
C LEU A 580 -19.67 -37.19 20.45
N ARG A 581 -20.43 -37.09 21.54
CA ARG A 581 -21.76 -36.46 21.52
C ARG A 581 -21.67 -34.96 21.19
N VAL A 582 -20.82 -34.23 21.92
CA VAL A 582 -20.71 -32.77 21.80
C VAL A 582 -20.08 -32.38 20.46
N THR A 583 -19.04 -33.09 20.02
CA THR A 583 -18.40 -32.83 18.72
C THR A 583 -19.36 -33.09 17.55
N ARG A 584 -20.14 -34.18 17.57
CA ARG A 584 -21.17 -34.42 16.53
C ARG A 584 -22.24 -33.34 16.50
N GLN A 585 -22.67 -32.83 17.65
CA GLN A 585 -23.66 -31.76 17.73
C GLN A 585 -23.11 -30.44 17.13
N LEU A 586 -21.86 -30.10 17.44
CA LEU A 586 -21.18 -28.89 16.93
C LEU A 586 -20.78 -28.99 15.46
N ALA A 587 -20.46 -30.20 14.98
CA ALA A 587 -20.08 -30.50 13.60
C ALA A 587 -21.28 -30.78 12.69
N SER A 588 -22.49 -30.83 13.24
CA SER A 588 -23.71 -31.14 12.49
C SER A 588 -23.92 -30.17 11.32
N GLN A 589 -24.54 -30.66 10.24
CA GLN A 589 -24.70 -29.91 8.99
C GLN A 589 -25.44 -28.57 9.16
N GLU A 590 -26.28 -28.46 10.20
CA GLU A 590 -27.06 -27.26 10.51
C GLU A 590 -26.30 -26.25 11.39
N GLN A 591 -25.31 -26.68 12.18
CA GLN A 591 -24.64 -25.85 13.18
C GLN A 591 -23.24 -25.43 12.75
N ARG A 592 -22.47 -26.38 12.19
CA ARG A 592 -21.13 -26.23 11.61
C ARG A 592 -20.25 -25.19 12.32
N LEU A 593 -20.12 -25.32 13.65
CA LEU A 593 -19.21 -24.49 14.44
C LEU A 593 -17.77 -25.06 14.42
N ILE A 594 -17.67 -26.38 14.25
CA ILE A 594 -16.39 -27.08 14.05
C ILE A 594 -16.46 -27.96 12.79
N ILE A 595 -15.31 -28.27 12.23
CA ILE A 595 -15.12 -29.25 11.15
C ILE A 595 -14.34 -30.41 11.75
N THR A 596 -14.79 -31.63 11.46
CA THR A 596 -14.16 -32.86 11.92
C THR A 596 -13.72 -33.68 10.71
N ASP A 597 -12.48 -34.14 10.74
CA ASP A 597 -11.87 -35.07 9.81
C ASP A 597 -11.54 -36.40 10.51
N GLU A 598 -11.12 -37.43 9.76
CA GLU A 598 -10.75 -38.75 10.31
C GLU A 598 -9.71 -38.67 11.44
N LYS A 599 -8.85 -37.65 11.41
CA LYS A 599 -7.74 -37.50 12.38
C LYS A 599 -7.75 -36.20 13.19
N THR A 600 -8.47 -35.17 12.73
CA THR A 600 -8.37 -33.82 13.33
C THR A 600 -9.71 -33.13 13.46
N VAL A 601 -9.74 -32.12 14.34
CA VAL A 601 -10.88 -31.23 14.57
C VAL A 601 -10.38 -29.79 14.46
N GLU A 602 -11.15 -28.92 13.81
CA GLU A 602 -10.84 -27.49 13.66
C GLU A 602 -12.07 -26.60 13.80
N VAL A 603 -11.87 -25.31 14.09
CA VAL A 603 -12.95 -24.32 14.02
C VAL A 603 -13.39 -24.14 12.55
N ALA A 604 -14.69 -24.18 12.31
CA ALA A 604 -15.23 -24.15 10.95
C ALA A 604 -14.91 -22.87 10.18
N HIS A 605 -14.77 -21.74 10.89
CA HIS A 605 -14.38 -20.47 10.29
C HIS A 605 -13.68 -19.54 11.29
N GLU A 606 -12.68 -18.78 10.85
CA GLU A 606 -12.01 -17.74 11.66
C GLU A 606 -12.97 -16.63 12.12
N ALA A 607 -14.13 -16.51 11.48
CA ALA A 607 -15.15 -15.54 11.86
C ALA A 607 -15.79 -15.87 13.21
N LEU A 608 -15.74 -17.13 13.65
CA LEU A 608 -16.13 -17.50 15.01
C LEU A 608 -15.16 -16.93 16.05
N LEU A 609 -13.87 -16.86 15.74
CA LEU A 609 -12.84 -16.27 16.60
C LEU A 609 -13.00 -14.75 16.67
N SER A 610 -13.41 -14.12 15.57
CA SER A 610 -13.57 -12.66 15.46
C SER A 610 -14.94 -12.14 15.87
N GLU A 611 -16.02 -12.92 15.83
CA GLU A 611 -17.37 -12.39 16.09
C GLU A 611 -18.05 -13.01 17.31
N TRP A 612 -17.63 -14.19 17.79
CA TRP A 612 -18.24 -14.77 18.98
C TRP A 612 -17.67 -14.12 20.25
N GLY A 613 -18.38 -13.13 20.81
CA GLY A 613 -17.94 -12.35 21.97
C GLY A 613 -17.52 -13.21 23.16
N ARG A 614 -18.25 -14.30 23.43
CA ARG A 614 -17.95 -15.22 24.52
C ARG A 614 -16.64 -15.99 24.33
N LEU A 615 -16.31 -16.37 23.10
CA LEU A 615 -15.05 -17.03 22.79
C LEU A 615 -13.88 -16.06 22.92
N LYS A 616 -14.05 -14.78 22.51
CA LYS A 616 -13.04 -13.74 22.75
C LYS A 616 -12.76 -13.53 24.24
N GLU A 617 -13.80 -13.50 25.06
CA GLU A 617 -13.65 -13.41 26.51
C GLU A 617 -12.87 -14.60 27.06
N TRP A 618 -13.16 -15.82 26.62
CA TRP A 618 -12.40 -17.00 27.03
C TRP A 618 -10.94 -16.93 26.60
N VAL A 619 -10.66 -16.54 25.35
CA VAL A 619 -9.29 -16.41 24.84
C VAL A 619 -8.51 -15.31 25.56
N GLU A 620 -9.13 -14.18 25.90
CA GLU A 620 -8.46 -13.10 26.64
C GLU A 620 -8.24 -13.46 28.12
N GLN A 621 -9.20 -14.13 28.77
CA GLN A 621 -9.06 -14.63 30.14
C GLN A 621 -7.95 -15.69 30.26
N ASP A 622 -7.85 -16.60 29.29
CA ASP A 622 -6.90 -17.72 29.31
C ASP A 622 -5.65 -17.46 28.45
N ARG A 623 -5.38 -16.21 28.05
CA ARG A 623 -4.33 -15.87 27.08
C ARG A 623 -2.93 -16.29 27.50
N GLU A 624 -2.55 -16.00 28.74
CA GLU A 624 -1.25 -16.35 29.29
C GLU A 624 -1.13 -17.87 29.49
N ASN A 625 -2.19 -18.52 29.98
CA ASN A 625 -2.26 -19.98 30.13
C ASN A 625 -2.11 -20.69 28.79
N LEU A 626 -2.77 -20.19 27.74
CA LEU A 626 -2.64 -20.70 26.38
C LEU A 626 -1.21 -20.54 25.86
N ARG A 627 -0.55 -19.40 26.07
CA ARG A 627 0.85 -19.21 25.65
C ARG A 627 1.79 -20.22 26.31
N LEU A 628 1.66 -20.42 27.61
CA LEU A 628 2.48 -21.35 28.38
C LEU A 628 2.24 -22.80 27.94
N SER A 629 0.98 -23.21 27.83
CA SER A 629 0.60 -24.55 27.36
C SER A 629 1.10 -24.82 25.93
N ARG A 630 0.92 -23.88 24.98
CA ARG A 630 1.34 -24.08 23.58
C ARG A 630 2.83 -24.21 23.42
N ARG A 631 3.60 -23.45 24.20
CA ARG A 631 5.05 -23.50 24.13
C ARG A 631 5.61 -24.75 24.83
N LEU A 632 5.03 -25.18 25.95
CA LEU A 632 5.38 -26.47 26.57
C LEU A 632 5.17 -27.64 25.61
N GLU A 633 4.06 -27.64 24.86
CA GLU A 633 3.72 -28.69 23.90
C GLU A 633 4.77 -28.81 22.76
N VAL A 634 5.25 -27.68 22.23
CA VAL A 634 6.25 -27.66 21.15
C VAL A 634 7.59 -28.21 21.65
N GLU A 635 8.08 -27.73 22.79
CA GLU A 635 9.36 -28.15 23.38
C GLU A 635 9.31 -29.64 23.76
N CYS A 636 8.18 -30.12 24.28
CA CYS A 636 7.95 -31.52 24.62
C CYS A 636 7.99 -32.43 23.37
N LYS A 637 7.34 -32.00 22.26
CA LYS A 637 7.39 -32.73 20.98
C LYS A 637 8.80 -32.75 20.39
N GLU A 638 9.57 -31.66 20.52
CA GLU A 638 10.97 -31.62 20.08
C GLU A 638 11.88 -32.52 20.93
N TRP A 639 11.67 -32.56 22.24
CA TRP A 639 12.41 -33.45 23.14
C TRP A 639 12.16 -34.93 22.81
N GLN A 640 10.90 -35.32 22.58
CA GLN A 640 10.55 -36.68 22.18
C GLN A 640 11.14 -37.07 20.82
N ARG A 641 11.20 -36.15 19.86
CA ARG A 641 11.80 -36.38 18.53
C ARG A 641 13.31 -36.60 18.57
N ASN A 642 13.98 -36.11 19.62
CA ASN A 642 15.44 -36.19 19.79
C ASN A 642 15.83 -37.19 20.91
N ASP A 643 15.15 -38.33 20.96
CA ASP A 643 15.40 -39.44 21.89
C ASP A 643 15.52 -39.01 23.37
N CYS A 644 14.73 -38.01 23.77
CA CYS A 644 14.71 -37.48 25.13
C CYS A 644 16.07 -36.91 25.60
N SER A 645 16.82 -36.27 24.71
CA SER A 645 18.13 -35.67 25.01
C SER A 645 18.07 -34.64 26.17
N GLU A 646 18.98 -34.78 27.14
CA GLU A 646 19.14 -33.84 28.28
C GLU A 646 19.39 -32.38 27.86
N GLY A 647 19.88 -32.15 26.62
CA GLY A 647 20.18 -30.82 26.09
C GLY A 647 18.96 -29.96 25.74
N LEU A 648 17.79 -30.59 25.56
CA LEU A 648 16.53 -29.93 25.17
C LEU A 648 15.54 -29.76 26.34
N LEU A 649 15.95 -30.16 27.56
CA LEU A 649 15.16 -29.92 28.77
C LEU A 649 15.06 -28.42 29.09
N LEU A 650 13.95 -28.02 29.72
CA LEU A 650 13.66 -26.62 30.02
C LEU A 650 14.70 -26.03 30.99
N THR A 651 15.17 -24.80 30.75
CA THR A 651 16.18 -24.12 31.58
C THR A 651 15.72 -22.74 32.07
N ASP A 652 16.31 -22.28 33.17
CA ASP A 652 16.19 -20.93 33.74
C ASP A 652 14.74 -20.42 33.94
N ALA A 653 14.46 -19.18 33.50
CA ALA A 653 13.23 -18.44 33.76
C ALA A 653 11.97 -19.09 33.17
N TRP A 654 12.13 -19.93 32.15
CA TRP A 654 11.01 -20.59 31.48
C TRP A 654 10.48 -21.78 32.27
N LEU A 655 11.37 -22.60 32.83
CA LEU A 655 11.01 -23.69 33.75
C LEU A 655 10.31 -23.14 35.00
N ALA A 656 10.77 -21.99 35.52
CA ALA A 656 10.12 -21.31 36.64
C ALA A 656 8.70 -20.83 36.30
N ALA A 657 8.49 -20.26 35.10
CA ALA A 657 7.18 -19.82 34.64
C ALA A 657 6.19 -20.98 34.44
N ILE A 658 6.64 -22.11 33.90
CA ILE A 658 5.80 -23.32 33.71
C ILE A 658 5.48 -23.96 35.07
N ALA A 659 6.45 -24.08 35.97
CA ALA A 659 6.21 -24.66 37.30
C ALA A 659 5.20 -23.84 38.12
N ASP A 660 5.36 -22.51 38.14
CA ASP A 660 4.42 -21.59 38.80
C ASP A 660 3.00 -21.67 38.19
N TRP A 661 2.92 -21.81 36.87
CA TRP A 661 1.64 -21.98 36.17
C TRP A 661 0.95 -23.31 36.53
N VAL A 662 1.68 -24.43 36.52
CA VAL A 662 1.14 -25.75 36.85
C VAL A 662 0.66 -25.80 38.31
N GLU A 663 1.40 -25.19 39.23
CA GLU A 663 1.01 -25.09 40.64
C GLU A 663 -0.28 -24.28 40.85
N LYS A 664 -0.40 -23.13 40.17
CA LYS A 664 -1.54 -22.21 40.32
C LYS A 664 -2.81 -22.66 39.61
N THR A 665 -2.69 -23.28 38.45
CA THR A 665 -3.84 -23.56 37.57
C THR A 665 -4.20 -25.03 37.43
N GLN A 666 -3.33 -25.94 37.89
CA GLN A 666 -3.51 -27.40 37.79
C GLN A 666 -4.07 -27.85 36.42
N PRO A 667 -3.36 -27.54 35.31
CA PRO A 667 -3.82 -27.91 33.97
C PRO A 667 -3.77 -29.44 33.77
N ARG A 668 -4.65 -29.97 32.92
CA ARG A 668 -4.57 -31.39 32.50
C ARG A 668 -3.45 -31.55 31.47
N LEU A 669 -2.29 -31.95 31.95
CA LEU A 669 -1.13 -32.28 31.10
C LEU A 669 -1.22 -33.72 30.60
N SER A 670 -0.76 -33.97 29.38
CA SER A 670 -0.53 -35.31 28.85
C SER A 670 0.58 -36.04 29.62
N GLN A 671 0.64 -37.37 29.51
CA GLN A 671 1.67 -38.16 30.17
C GLN A 671 3.09 -37.73 29.76
N LEU A 672 3.29 -37.46 28.47
CA LEU A 672 4.58 -37.03 27.94
C LEU A 672 5.00 -35.64 28.49
N GLU A 673 4.07 -34.70 28.60
CA GLU A 673 4.35 -33.37 29.17
C GLU A 673 4.68 -33.44 30.67
N GLN A 674 4.07 -34.38 31.40
CA GLN A 674 4.39 -34.61 32.82
C GLN A 674 5.81 -35.16 32.97
N GLU A 675 6.18 -36.16 32.17
CA GLU A 675 7.52 -36.76 32.15
C GLU A 675 8.58 -35.71 31.78
N PHE A 676 8.34 -34.91 30.72
CA PHE A 676 9.25 -33.84 30.29
C PHE A 676 9.46 -32.75 31.35
N LEU A 677 8.39 -32.34 32.04
CA LEU A 677 8.47 -31.34 33.10
C LEU A 677 9.21 -31.88 34.32
N GLN A 678 8.98 -33.15 34.68
CA GLN A 678 9.66 -33.79 35.80
C GLN A 678 11.17 -33.88 35.55
N GLU A 679 11.60 -34.39 34.40
CA GLU A 679 13.01 -34.48 34.01
C GLU A 679 13.70 -33.10 33.98
N SER A 680 12.97 -32.07 33.55
CA SER A 680 13.47 -30.69 33.55
C SER A 680 13.67 -30.13 34.97
N LEU A 681 12.76 -30.43 35.90
CA LEU A 681 12.87 -30.03 37.30
C LEU A 681 14.02 -30.74 38.01
N GLU A 682 14.18 -32.05 37.79
CA GLU A 682 15.25 -32.85 38.38
C GLU A 682 16.65 -32.40 37.90
N LYS A 683 16.79 -31.99 36.63
CA LYS A 683 18.03 -31.40 36.12
C LYS A 683 18.37 -30.07 36.79
N ARG A 684 17.39 -29.17 36.96
CA ARG A 684 17.60 -27.87 37.63
C ARG A 684 18.10 -28.06 39.06
N ASP A 685 17.51 -29.00 39.78
CA ASP A 685 17.87 -29.26 41.17
C ASP A 685 19.32 -29.81 41.26
N ARG A 686 19.72 -30.70 40.33
CA ARG A 686 21.13 -31.14 40.18
C ARG A 686 22.09 -29.98 39.89
N GLU A 687 21.73 -29.04 39.01
CA GLU A 687 22.57 -27.88 38.66
C GLU A 687 22.69 -26.86 39.80
N LEU A 688 21.64 -26.66 40.59
CA LEU A 688 21.66 -25.80 41.76
C LEU A 688 22.58 -26.36 42.84
N GLU A 689 22.50 -27.67 43.10
CA GLU A 689 23.40 -28.36 44.03
C GLU A 689 24.87 -28.24 43.58
N ALA A 690 25.14 -28.42 42.28
CA ALA A 690 26.48 -28.27 41.72
C ALA A 690 27.03 -26.83 41.83
N LYS A 691 26.19 -25.81 41.61
CA LYS A 691 26.57 -24.39 41.77
C LYS A 691 26.90 -24.04 43.22
N VAL A 692 26.11 -24.52 44.17
CA VAL A 692 26.36 -24.31 45.62
C VAL A 692 27.69 -24.95 46.02
N GLU A 693 27.96 -26.16 45.54
CA GLU A 693 29.23 -26.85 45.81
C GLU A 693 30.42 -26.13 45.14
N GLN A 694 30.25 -25.62 43.92
CA GLN A 694 31.28 -24.84 43.21
C GLN A 694 31.59 -23.51 43.93
N GLU A 695 30.58 -22.79 44.41
CA GLU A 695 30.78 -21.56 45.20
C GLU A 695 31.52 -21.84 46.52
N ARG A 696 31.22 -22.97 47.16
CA ARG A 696 31.93 -23.41 48.36
C ARG A 696 33.40 -23.69 48.07
N GLN A 697 33.71 -24.41 46.99
CA GLN A 697 35.08 -24.69 46.57
C GLN A 697 35.86 -23.42 46.18
N LEU A 698 35.19 -22.44 45.55
CA LEU A 698 35.81 -21.15 45.22
C LEU A 698 36.13 -20.32 46.47
N ARG A 699 35.28 -20.35 47.50
CA ARG A 699 35.55 -19.69 48.78
C ARG A 699 36.74 -20.33 49.50
N GLU A 700 36.78 -21.66 49.56
CA GLU A 700 37.90 -22.39 50.17
C GLU A 700 39.23 -22.12 49.43
N LEU A 701 39.20 -22.04 48.09
CA LEU A 701 40.39 -21.69 47.29
C LEU A 701 40.84 -20.24 47.49
N ALA A 702 39.90 -19.29 47.64
CA ALA A 702 40.20 -17.89 47.89
C ALA A 702 40.88 -17.68 49.25
N GLU A 703 40.38 -18.36 50.30
CA GLU A 703 41.00 -18.33 51.62
C GLU A 703 42.41 -18.94 51.63
N SER A 704 42.64 -20.02 50.88
CA SER A 704 43.96 -20.63 50.72
C SER A 704 44.96 -19.69 50.03
N ARG A 705 44.56 -19.03 48.94
CA ARG A 705 45.42 -18.06 48.23
C ARG A 705 45.77 -16.85 49.07
N GLN A 706 44.85 -16.39 49.93
CA GLN A 706 45.11 -15.28 50.85
C GLN A 706 46.18 -15.65 51.88
N ARG A 707 46.13 -16.87 52.45
CA ARG A 707 47.15 -17.38 53.38
C ARG A 707 48.52 -17.53 52.72
N GLU A 708 48.58 -17.97 51.46
CA GLU A 708 49.84 -18.04 50.70
C GLU A 708 50.45 -16.67 50.40
N ALA A 709 49.62 -15.66 50.08
CA ALA A 709 50.08 -14.29 49.82
C ALA A 709 50.68 -13.64 51.07
N GLU A 710 50.06 -13.85 52.24
CA GLU A 710 50.58 -13.37 53.52
C GLU A 710 51.90 -14.06 53.93
N ALA A 711 52.06 -15.35 53.59
CA ALA A 711 53.29 -16.09 53.82
C ALA A 711 54.44 -15.61 52.91
N LYS A 712 54.15 -15.36 51.62
CA LYS A 712 55.13 -14.82 50.66
C LYS A 712 55.58 -13.41 51.03
N ALA A 713 54.68 -12.54 51.48
CA ALA A 713 55.02 -11.19 51.95
C ALA A 713 55.95 -11.19 53.19
N LYS A 714 55.86 -12.20 54.06
CA LYS A 714 56.79 -12.38 55.19
C LYS A 714 58.14 -12.92 54.76
N ALA A 715 58.19 -13.83 53.78
CA ALA A 715 59.43 -14.41 53.26
C ALA A 715 60.26 -13.39 52.47
N GLU A 716 59.62 -12.42 51.79
CA GLU A 716 60.29 -11.40 51.00
C GLU A 716 61.04 -10.36 51.87
N LYS A 717 60.57 -10.12 53.10
CA LYS A 717 61.21 -9.22 54.08
C LYS A 717 62.51 -9.76 54.69
N GLN A 718 62.81 -11.05 54.55
CA GLN A 718 63.99 -11.68 55.17
C GLN A 718 65.13 -11.98 54.20
N ARG A 719 64.97 -11.70 52.90
CA ARG A 719 65.97 -12.03 51.85
C ARG A 719 66.81 -10.85 51.36
N THR A 720 66.85 -9.74 52.10
CA THR A 720 67.66 -8.54 51.77
C THR A 720 68.94 -8.42 52.61
N GLN A 721 69.69 -9.51 52.80
CA GLN A 721 71.11 -9.43 53.16
C GLN A 721 71.89 -10.57 52.48
N VAL A 722 73.08 -10.24 51.98
CA VAL A 722 74.11 -11.07 51.32
C VAL A 722 74.02 -11.15 49.78
N VAL A 723 74.76 -10.23 49.14
CA VAL A 723 75.26 -10.33 47.76
C VAL A 723 76.78 -10.25 47.82
N MET A 724 77.49 -11.29 47.38
CA MET A 724 78.70 -11.13 46.55
C MET A 724 79.18 -12.48 45.98
N GLY A 725 79.41 -12.52 44.67
CA GLY A 725 80.35 -13.47 44.08
C GLY A 725 80.02 -13.93 42.65
N GLY A 726 80.66 -13.32 41.65
CA GLY A 726 80.98 -14.01 40.39
C GLY A 726 80.37 -13.45 39.09
N GLY A 727 81.00 -12.41 38.52
CA GLY A 727 80.95 -12.16 37.07
C GLY A 727 81.67 -13.30 36.35
N ILE A 728 81.12 -13.87 35.27
CA ILE A 728 81.37 -13.42 33.89
C ILE A 728 80.20 -13.83 32.94
N VAL A 729 79.08 -14.33 33.44
CA VAL A 729 77.86 -14.60 32.62
C VAL A 729 76.94 -13.35 32.53
N VAL A 730 77.23 -12.32 33.32
CA VAL A 730 76.37 -11.15 33.54
C VAL A 730 76.22 -10.24 32.31
N ALA A 731 77.21 -10.12 31.43
CA ALA A 731 77.10 -9.22 30.26
C ALA A 731 76.18 -9.79 29.15
N VAL A 732 76.16 -11.12 28.96
CA VAL A 732 75.27 -11.80 28.01
C VAL A 732 73.89 -11.99 28.63
N LEU A 733 73.81 -12.30 29.94
CA LEU A 733 72.53 -12.35 30.64
C LEU A 733 71.85 -10.99 30.77
N LEU A 734 72.57 -9.88 31.01
CA LEU A 734 71.97 -8.54 31.09
C LEU A 734 71.52 -8.01 29.72
N THR A 735 72.18 -8.39 28.64
CA THR A 735 71.73 -8.06 27.28
C THR A 735 70.53 -8.92 26.87
N LEU A 736 70.49 -10.21 27.23
CA LEU A 736 69.34 -11.09 27.02
C LEU A 736 68.14 -10.70 27.92
N LEU A 737 68.39 -10.35 29.18
CA LEU A 737 67.39 -9.80 30.12
C LEU A 737 66.90 -8.43 29.66
N GLY A 738 67.78 -7.57 29.14
CA GLY A 738 67.41 -6.29 28.55
C GLY A 738 66.54 -6.45 27.30
N LEU A 739 66.82 -7.46 26.46
CA LEU A 739 66.02 -7.78 25.27
C LEU A 739 64.66 -8.40 25.64
N LEU A 740 64.63 -9.28 26.65
CA LEU A 740 63.40 -9.85 27.18
C LEU A 740 62.55 -8.80 27.93
N GLN A 741 63.17 -7.89 28.68
CA GLN A 741 62.49 -6.75 29.31
C GLN A 741 61.99 -5.74 28.28
N PHE A 742 62.75 -5.49 27.21
CA PHE A 742 62.32 -4.65 26.09
C PHE A 742 61.15 -5.29 25.32
N GLN A 743 61.18 -6.61 25.09
CA GLN A 743 60.07 -7.34 24.50
C GLN A 743 58.84 -7.40 25.42
N ALA A 744 59.03 -7.58 26.74
CA ALA A 744 57.95 -7.56 27.71
C ALA A 744 57.30 -6.18 27.82
N LYS A 745 58.11 -5.12 27.90
CA LYS A 745 57.64 -3.72 27.89
C LYS A 745 56.95 -3.36 26.58
N ASN A 746 57.45 -3.83 25.43
CA ASN A 746 56.77 -3.65 24.15
C ASN A 746 55.45 -4.43 24.08
N LYS A 747 55.37 -5.63 24.67
CA LYS A 747 54.10 -6.36 24.81
C LYS A 747 53.13 -5.63 25.73
N GLU A 748 53.58 -5.07 26.85
CA GLU A 748 52.76 -4.25 27.75
C GLU A 748 52.26 -2.97 27.10
N ILE A 749 53.10 -2.29 26.31
CA ILE A 749 52.69 -1.11 25.54
C ILE A 749 51.65 -1.51 24.48
N GLN A 750 51.82 -2.65 23.80
CA GLN A 750 50.85 -3.13 22.82
C GLN A 750 49.53 -3.58 23.47
N THR A 751 49.56 -4.24 24.62
CA THR A 751 48.34 -4.62 25.35
C THR A 751 47.61 -3.39 25.91
N ALA A 752 48.34 -2.37 26.36
CA ALA A 752 47.75 -1.10 26.80
C ALA A 752 47.05 -0.37 25.64
N LYS A 753 47.68 -0.30 24.46
CA LYS A 753 47.07 0.27 23.25
C LYS A 753 45.79 -0.45 22.82
N ILE A 754 45.81 -1.78 22.81
CA ILE A 754 44.63 -2.61 22.51
C ILE A 754 43.53 -2.40 23.56
N GLY A 755 43.90 -2.30 24.85
CA GLY A 755 42.96 -2.02 25.93
C GLY A 755 42.25 -0.68 25.77
N GLU A 756 42.98 0.36 25.34
CA GLU A 756 42.41 1.68 25.07
C GLU A 756 41.44 1.67 23.87
N ILE A 757 41.81 1.00 22.77
CA ILE A 757 40.92 0.84 21.59
C ILE A 757 39.62 0.11 22.01
N ARG A 758 39.73 -0.96 22.79
CA ARG A 758 38.55 -1.68 23.32
C ARG A 758 37.68 -0.79 24.21
N ALA A 759 38.28 0.05 25.04
CA ALA A 759 37.54 1.00 25.87
C ALA A 759 36.77 2.02 25.01
N LEU A 760 37.37 2.53 23.92
CA LEU A 760 36.71 3.43 22.98
C LEU A 760 35.55 2.76 22.23
N ILE A 761 35.70 1.49 21.82
CA ILE A 761 34.62 0.72 21.19
C ILE A 761 33.45 0.51 22.16
N VAL A 762 33.73 0.14 23.40
CA VAL A 762 32.70 0.01 24.45
C VAL A 762 32.04 1.35 24.74
N SER A 763 32.82 2.44 24.78
CA SER A 763 32.28 3.80 24.91
C SER A 763 31.35 4.15 23.75
N SER A 764 31.72 3.80 22.52
CA SER A 764 30.88 4.01 21.34
C SER A 764 29.57 3.21 21.42
N GLU A 765 29.63 1.94 21.82
CA GLU A 765 28.44 1.09 21.98
C GLU A 765 27.51 1.58 23.09
N THR A 766 28.06 2.01 24.22
CA THR A 766 27.29 2.56 25.34
C THR A 766 26.65 3.89 24.97
N ASN A 767 27.34 4.76 24.24
CA ASN A 767 26.78 6.00 23.69
C ASN A 767 25.63 5.71 22.70
N LEU A 768 25.76 4.68 21.85
CA LEU A 768 24.69 4.29 20.95
C LEU A 768 23.46 3.74 21.71
N ARG A 769 23.68 2.90 22.73
CA ARG A 769 22.60 2.35 23.58
C ARG A 769 21.86 3.45 24.37
N THR A 770 22.56 4.51 24.75
CA THR A 770 21.99 5.68 25.44
C THR A 770 21.50 6.77 24.48
N ASN A 771 21.45 6.47 23.17
CA ASN A 771 20.96 7.35 22.10
C ASN A 771 21.75 8.65 21.89
N ASN A 772 23.00 8.70 22.36
CA ASN A 772 23.97 9.75 22.05
C ASN A 772 24.74 9.38 20.77
N GLN A 773 24.02 9.36 19.64
CA GLN A 773 24.54 8.83 18.37
C GLN A 773 25.79 9.55 17.87
N LEU A 774 25.84 10.88 18.02
CA LEU A 774 26.99 11.67 17.60
C LEU A 774 28.26 11.34 18.40
N GLU A 775 28.14 11.21 19.73
CA GLU A 775 29.26 10.82 20.62
C GLU A 775 29.73 9.40 20.33
N ALA A 776 28.82 8.50 19.96
CA ALA A 776 29.18 7.17 19.49
C ALA A 776 30.02 7.23 18.21
N LEU A 777 29.64 8.06 17.24
CA LEU A 777 30.41 8.22 16.00
C LEU A 777 31.78 8.87 16.24
N LEU A 778 31.88 9.87 17.13
CA LEU A 778 33.15 10.50 17.50
C LEU A 778 34.09 9.50 18.20
N ALA A 779 33.58 8.72 19.15
CA ALA A 779 34.35 7.64 19.79
C ALA A 779 34.80 6.58 18.77
N SER A 780 33.99 6.32 17.74
CA SER A 780 34.32 5.42 16.63
C SER A 780 35.45 5.97 15.75
N VAL A 781 35.46 7.28 15.46
CA VAL A 781 36.58 7.94 14.75
C VAL A 781 37.88 7.76 15.53
N ARG A 782 37.88 8.07 16.84
CA ARG A 782 39.06 7.89 17.71
C ARG A 782 39.55 6.44 17.75
N ALA A 783 38.63 5.47 17.78
CA ALA A 783 38.99 4.06 17.79
C ALA A 783 39.63 3.63 16.46
N LEU A 784 39.08 4.07 15.33
CA LEU A 784 39.58 3.73 14.00
C LEU A 784 40.93 4.39 13.69
N ASP A 785 41.09 5.65 14.08
CA ASP A 785 42.35 6.38 13.96
C ASP A 785 43.48 5.66 14.70
N LYS A 786 43.24 5.27 15.96
CA LYS A 786 44.19 4.47 16.75
C LYS A 786 44.46 3.07 16.18
N LEU A 787 43.46 2.42 15.58
CA LEU A 787 43.64 1.14 14.89
C LEU A 787 44.56 1.30 13.67
N GLU A 788 44.41 2.40 12.93
CA GLU A 788 45.22 2.72 11.76
C GLU A 788 46.66 3.11 12.13
N GLU A 789 46.85 3.97 13.14
CA GLU A 789 48.16 4.30 13.71
C GLU A 789 48.93 3.07 14.18
N ALA A 790 48.22 2.15 14.85
CA ALA A 790 48.82 0.94 15.38
C ALA A 790 49.02 -0.16 14.32
N LYS A 791 48.47 0.01 13.11
CA LYS A 791 48.42 -0.99 12.02
C LYS A 791 47.86 -2.35 12.50
N ILE A 792 46.86 -2.32 13.38
CA ILE A 792 46.24 -3.51 13.96
C ILE A 792 45.04 -3.93 13.11
N VAL A 793 45.03 -5.17 12.64
CA VAL A 793 43.87 -5.77 11.95
C VAL A 793 43.07 -6.56 12.97
N ASP A 794 42.02 -5.95 13.53
CA ASP A 794 41.06 -6.59 14.43
C ASP A 794 39.68 -6.61 13.77
N ALA A 795 39.31 -7.77 13.20
CA ALA A 795 38.07 -7.93 12.46
C ALA A 795 36.82 -7.79 13.34
N ASP A 796 36.89 -8.18 14.62
CA ASP A 796 35.78 -8.02 15.56
C ASP A 796 35.54 -6.54 15.86
N ALA A 797 36.62 -5.80 16.15
CA ALA A 797 36.56 -4.36 16.37
C ALA A 797 35.96 -3.63 15.16
N LEU A 798 36.38 -3.96 13.94
CA LEU A 798 35.86 -3.35 12.72
C LEU A 798 34.38 -3.69 12.47
N ASN A 799 33.96 -4.94 12.70
CA ASN A 799 32.55 -5.34 12.58
C ASN A 799 31.66 -4.60 13.59
N ARG A 800 32.12 -4.46 14.83
CA ARG A 800 31.40 -3.71 15.88
C ARG A 800 31.26 -2.23 15.54
N LEU A 801 32.35 -1.59 15.10
CA LEU A 801 32.34 -0.18 14.68
C LEU A 801 31.50 0.05 13.41
N GLN A 802 31.49 -0.91 12.49
CA GLN A 802 30.61 -0.87 11.32
C GLN A 802 29.14 -0.95 11.72
N ALA A 803 28.79 -1.86 12.64
CA ALA A 803 27.41 -1.97 13.13
C ALA A 803 26.93 -0.66 13.80
N ILE A 804 27.81 0.04 14.52
CA ILE A 804 27.50 1.35 15.10
C ILE A 804 27.27 2.39 14.01
N THR A 805 28.16 2.46 13.02
CA THR A 805 28.08 3.40 11.90
C THR A 805 26.79 3.21 11.07
N GLN A 806 26.37 1.96 10.87
CA GLN A 806 25.12 1.63 10.18
C GLN A 806 23.88 1.98 11.00
N LYS A 807 23.94 1.90 12.33
CA LYS A 807 22.80 2.18 13.22
C LYS A 807 22.63 3.68 13.50
N ALA A 808 23.70 4.46 13.51
CA ALA A 808 23.68 5.89 13.81
C ALA A 808 23.19 6.74 12.62
N GLN A 809 22.13 7.50 12.85
CA GLN A 809 21.46 8.38 11.87
C GLN A 809 21.87 9.85 12.01
N GLU A 810 22.24 10.30 13.21
CA GLU A 810 22.69 11.69 13.46
C GLU A 810 23.97 12.00 12.66
N ARG A 811 24.01 13.18 12.03
CA ARG A 811 25.14 13.66 11.20
C ARG A 811 25.64 15.03 11.63
N ASN A 812 24.76 15.84 12.21
CA ASN A 812 25.13 17.17 12.69
C ASN A 812 24.22 17.57 13.85
N ARG A 813 24.77 18.37 14.77
CA ARG A 813 24.07 18.98 15.88
C ARG A 813 24.45 20.46 15.92
N LEU A 814 23.45 21.32 15.76
CA LEU A 814 23.61 22.76 15.77
C LEU A 814 23.09 23.29 17.10
N GLU A 815 24.00 23.90 17.86
CA GLU A 815 23.75 24.46 19.18
C GLU A 815 24.06 25.96 19.15
N GLY A 816 23.20 26.78 19.77
CA GLY A 816 23.41 28.23 19.81
C GLY A 816 22.21 29.02 20.30
N HIS A 817 21.00 28.50 20.10
CA HIS A 817 19.80 29.06 20.72
C HIS A 817 19.82 28.88 22.24
N THR A 818 19.32 29.88 22.96
CA THR A 818 19.34 29.86 24.44
C THR A 818 18.09 29.20 25.04
N LEU A 819 17.01 29.10 24.26
CA LEU A 819 15.72 28.53 24.63
C LEU A 819 15.24 27.53 23.56
N SER A 820 14.06 26.94 23.78
CA SER A 820 13.40 25.98 22.88
C SER A 820 13.46 26.44 21.42
N VAL A 821 13.87 25.54 20.51
CA VAL A 821 13.80 25.78 19.07
C VAL A 821 12.43 25.29 18.60
N ASN A 822 11.64 26.20 18.03
CA ASN A 822 10.24 25.96 17.72
C ASN A 822 10.04 25.57 16.24
N GLY A 823 10.86 26.11 15.33
CA GLY A 823 10.74 25.87 13.89
C GLY A 823 12.08 25.68 13.21
N VAL A 824 12.11 24.89 12.13
CA VAL A 824 13.31 24.67 11.31
C VAL A 824 12.95 24.52 9.83
N SER A 825 13.80 25.04 8.94
CA SER A 825 13.60 24.92 7.50
C SER A 825 14.92 24.76 6.75
N PHE A 826 15.00 23.77 5.86
CA PHE A 826 16.09 23.65 4.90
C PHE A 826 15.94 24.65 3.77
N SER A 827 17.06 25.16 3.26
CA SER A 827 17.03 25.91 2.00
C SER A 827 16.67 24.98 0.83
N PRO A 828 15.76 25.39 -0.07
CA PRO A 828 15.42 24.64 -1.29
C PRO A 828 16.62 24.40 -2.22
N ASN A 829 17.66 25.25 -2.12
CA ASN A 829 18.88 25.10 -2.90
C ASN A 829 19.87 24.19 -2.18
N SER A 830 19.99 22.94 -2.64
CA SER A 830 20.89 21.93 -2.06
C SER A 830 22.36 22.35 -2.05
N LYS A 831 22.78 23.27 -2.93
CA LYS A 831 24.17 23.75 -3.02
C LYS A 831 24.57 24.67 -1.87
N ASP A 832 23.62 25.41 -1.30
CA ASP A 832 23.94 26.46 -0.32
C ASP A 832 24.18 25.86 1.09
N LYS A 833 23.73 24.61 1.32
CA LYS A 833 23.80 23.90 2.62
C LYS A 833 23.32 24.76 3.80
N LEU A 834 22.24 25.52 3.59
CA LEU A 834 21.68 26.44 4.59
C LEU A 834 20.49 25.80 5.32
N ILE A 835 20.44 26.05 6.62
CA ILE A 835 19.30 25.75 7.50
C ILE A 835 18.93 27.05 8.22
N VAL A 836 17.66 27.30 8.43
CA VAL A 836 17.19 28.40 9.28
C VAL A 836 16.37 27.84 10.44
N SER A 837 16.50 28.44 11.61
CA SER A 837 15.76 28.04 12.82
C SER A 837 15.12 29.22 13.52
N ALA A 838 13.97 28.98 14.15
CA ALA A 838 13.22 29.91 14.97
C ALA A 838 13.19 29.43 16.42
N SER A 839 13.33 30.35 17.38
CA SER A 839 13.37 29.98 18.79
C SER A 839 12.52 30.89 19.67
N SER A 840 12.16 30.34 20.83
CA SER A 840 11.58 31.07 21.95
C SER A 840 12.53 32.14 22.53
N ASP A 841 13.81 32.16 22.13
CA ASP A 841 14.76 33.22 22.48
C ASP A 841 14.59 34.52 21.67
N LYS A 842 13.51 34.60 20.88
CA LYS A 842 13.12 35.77 20.06
C LYS A 842 13.98 35.98 18.83
N THR A 843 14.87 35.04 18.51
CA THR A 843 15.77 35.14 17.37
C THR A 843 15.46 34.09 16.31
N VAL A 844 15.83 34.44 15.09
CA VAL A 844 15.97 33.50 13.97
C VAL A 844 17.47 33.34 13.71
N MET A 845 17.95 32.12 13.52
CA MET A 845 19.35 31.86 13.19
C MET A 845 19.47 31.21 11.82
N LEU A 846 20.37 31.74 10.99
CA LEU A 846 20.74 31.16 9.70
C LEU A 846 22.08 30.42 9.84
N TRP A 847 22.02 29.12 9.63
CA TRP A 847 23.13 28.18 9.75
C TRP A 847 23.64 27.81 8.37
N LYS A 848 24.97 27.80 8.21
CA LYS A 848 25.63 27.20 7.05
C LYS A 848 26.36 25.96 7.55
N LEU A 849 25.99 24.78 7.03
CA LEU A 849 26.64 23.54 7.43
C LEU A 849 28.13 23.60 7.05
N GLY A 850 29.01 23.31 8.01
CA GLY A 850 30.45 23.46 7.86
C GLY A 850 30.99 24.85 8.24
N ASN A 851 30.18 25.72 8.85
CA ASN A 851 30.64 26.99 9.39
C ASN A 851 30.40 27.05 10.91
N THR A 852 31.35 27.65 11.64
CA THR A 852 31.41 27.65 13.12
C THR A 852 30.43 28.62 13.78
N SER A 853 29.94 29.65 13.07
CA SER A 853 29.05 30.66 13.67
C SER A 853 27.75 30.86 12.88
N PRO A 854 26.56 30.69 13.49
CA PRO A 854 25.30 31.05 12.85
C PRO A 854 25.17 32.56 12.72
N LYS A 855 24.45 33.00 11.69
CA LYS A 855 24.05 34.40 11.56
C LYS A 855 22.74 34.62 12.30
N VAL A 856 22.77 35.45 13.35
CA VAL A 856 21.60 35.78 14.16
C VAL A 856 20.81 36.93 13.53
N LEU A 857 19.54 36.68 13.24
CA LEU A 857 18.58 37.66 12.71
C LEU A 857 17.77 38.20 13.88
N LYS A 858 18.15 39.39 14.36
CA LYS A 858 17.47 40.07 15.47
C LYS A 858 16.42 41.03 14.93
N GLY A 859 15.21 40.98 15.48
CA GLY A 859 14.17 41.96 15.18
C GLY A 859 12.78 41.64 15.73
N HIS A 860 12.46 40.38 16.03
CA HIS A 860 11.24 40.03 16.76
C HIS A 860 11.37 40.41 18.24
N THR A 861 10.25 40.77 18.88
CA THR A 861 10.23 41.21 20.29
C THR A 861 9.74 40.13 21.25
N ASP A 862 9.22 39.02 20.71
CA ASP A 862 8.75 37.85 21.46
C ASP A 862 9.12 36.53 20.75
N LYS A 863 8.70 35.39 21.31
CA LYS A 863 9.00 34.05 20.81
C LYS A 863 8.71 33.94 19.32
N VAL A 864 9.62 33.30 18.58
CA VAL A 864 9.40 32.99 17.16
C VAL A 864 8.91 31.55 17.08
N TRP A 865 7.73 31.35 16.51
CA TRP A 865 7.07 30.05 16.44
C TRP A 865 7.58 29.22 15.27
N ILE A 866 7.62 29.82 14.08
CA ILE A 866 8.05 29.13 12.85
C ILE A 866 8.96 30.02 12.00
N VAL A 867 9.75 29.38 11.15
CA VAL A 867 10.50 30.03 10.07
C VAL A 867 10.50 29.16 8.83
N ASN A 868 10.32 29.77 7.65
CA ASN A 868 10.31 29.07 6.37
C ASN A 868 11.11 29.82 5.30
N PHE A 869 11.84 29.08 4.47
CA PHE A 869 12.42 29.63 3.24
C PHE A 869 11.33 29.84 2.18
N SER A 870 11.53 30.84 1.33
CA SER A 870 10.79 30.96 0.07
C SER A 870 11.18 29.83 -0.90
N PRO A 871 10.27 29.36 -1.78
CA PRO A 871 10.59 28.35 -2.80
C PRO A 871 11.82 28.65 -3.67
N ASP A 872 12.14 29.91 -3.97
CA ASP A 872 13.37 30.31 -4.67
C ASP A 872 14.64 30.34 -3.76
N GLY A 873 14.43 30.11 -2.47
CA GLY A 873 15.40 30.16 -1.39
C GLY A 873 15.86 31.56 -0.98
N GLN A 874 15.54 32.62 -1.74
CA GLN A 874 16.15 33.95 -1.60
C GLN A 874 15.71 34.70 -0.34
N TYR A 875 14.55 34.34 0.19
CA TYR A 875 13.92 34.98 1.33
C TYR A 875 13.58 33.98 2.43
N ILE A 876 13.38 34.53 3.62
CA ILE A 876 13.03 33.81 4.84
C ILE A 876 11.84 34.56 5.44
N ALA A 877 10.77 33.86 5.81
CA ALA A 877 9.66 34.41 6.56
C ALA A 877 9.64 33.80 7.97
N SER A 878 9.47 34.64 8.98
CA SER A 878 9.36 34.21 10.38
C SER A 878 8.08 34.74 11.00
N ALA A 879 7.39 33.89 11.77
CA ALA A 879 6.13 34.20 12.45
C ALA A 879 6.35 34.15 13.97
N SER A 880 5.76 35.10 14.71
CA SER A 880 6.08 35.32 16.12
C SER A 880 4.86 35.64 16.98
N ALA A 881 5.00 35.36 18.27
CA ALA A 881 4.14 35.84 19.34
C ALA A 881 4.09 37.38 19.45
N ASP A 882 5.01 38.11 18.81
CA ASP A 882 4.93 39.57 18.71
C ASP A 882 3.85 40.08 17.74
N LYS A 883 3.00 39.18 17.22
CA LYS A 883 1.87 39.47 16.32
C LYS A 883 2.30 39.91 14.93
N THR A 884 3.59 39.80 14.60
CA THR A 884 4.14 40.21 13.31
C THR A 884 4.76 39.04 12.55
N ILE A 885 4.86 39.22 11.24
CA ILE A 885 5.68 38.38 10.37
C ILE A 885 6.83 39.24 9.86
N LYS A 886 8.04 38.68 9.86
CA LYS A 886 9.21 39.37 9.30
C LYS A 886 9.75 38.61 8.10
N ILE A 887 10.05 39.36 7.05
CA ILE A 887 10.67 38.85 5.83
C ILE A 887 12.11 39.30 5.80
N TRP A 888 13.02 38.36 5.64
CA TRP A 888 14.46 38.56 5.59
C TRP A 888 14.99 38.07 4.24
N ASN A 889 16.11 38.61 3.79
CA ASN A 889 16.83 38.00 2.66
C ASN A 889 17.87 36.97 3.15
N LYS A 890 18.46 36.19 2.24
CA LYS A 890 19.60 35.28 2.54
C LYS A 890 20.79 35.96 3.22
N LYS A 891 20.97 37.27 3.03
CA LYS A 891 22.01 38.05 3.70
C LYS A 891 21.63 38.42 5.13
N GLY A 892 20.47 38.01 5.64
CA GLY A 892 20.00 38.29 7.00
C GLY A 892 19.59 39.74 7.24
N LEU A 893 19.29 40.49 6.18
CA LEU A 893 18.72 41.84 6.28
C LEU A 893 17.19 41.73 6.32
N LEU A 894 16.57 42.49 7.22
CA LEU A 894 15.12 42.63 7.30
C LEU A 894 14.64 43.43 6.08
N ILE A 895 13.77 42.82 5.26
CA ILE A 895 13.18 43.43 4.07
C ILE A 895 11.83 44.06 4.42
N ASN A 896 11.02 43.37 5.21
CA ASN A 896 9.66 43.81 5.53
C ASN A 896 9.18 43.28 6.88
N THR A 897 8.27 44.01 7.52
CA THR A 897 7.51 43.57 8.69
C THR A 897 6.02 43.68 8.37
N LEU A 898 5.34 42.53 8.29
CA LEU A 898 3.91 42.47 8.06
C LEU A 898 3.20 42.56 9.41
N THR A 899 2.42 43.63 9.56
CA THR A 899 1.64 43.91 10.77
C THR A 899 0.16 43.82 10.47
N GLY A 900 -0.61 43.27 11.40
CA GLY A 900 -2.06 43.36 11.34
C GLY A 900 -2.80 42.29 12.12
N HIS A 901 -2.19 41.13 12.40
CA HIS A 901 -2.76 40.14 13.32
C HIS A 901 -2.92 40.72 14.72
N ASN A 902 -3.95 40.27 15.43
CA ASN A 902 -4.29 40.78 16.76
C ASN A 902 -3.74 39.92 17.90
N ASP A 903 -3.19 38.76 17.58
CA ASP A 903 -2.63 37.80 18.52
C ASP A 903 -1.42 37.07 17.90
N ASP A 904 -0.84 36.11 18.62
CA ASP A 904 0.29 35.29 18.20
C ASP A 904 0.14 34.78 16.77
N VAL A 905 1.19 34.93 15.95
CA VAL A 905 1.22 34.34 14.61
C VAL A 905 1.91 32.98 14.71
N ASN A 906 1.10 31.93 14.67
CA ASN A 906 1.55 30.55 14.88
C ASN A 906 2.28 29.99 13.65
N TYR A 907 1.86 30.39 12.44
CA TYR A 907 2.43 29.84 11.20
C TYR A 907 2.53 30.84 10.06
N VAL A 908 3.50 30.64 9.17
CA VAL A 908 3.69 31.40 7.93
C VAL A 908 4.23 30.50 6.82
N ALA A 909 3.69 30.63 5.61
CA ALA A 909 4.16 29.93 4.42
C ALA A 909 4.12 30.81 3.17
N PHE A 910 5.09 30.61 2.28
CA PHE A 910 5.10 31.22 0.95
C PHE A 910 4.23 30.40 0.00
N SER A 911 3.59 31.07 -0.96
CA SER A 911 3.01 30.41 -2.12
C SER A 911 4.12 29.88 -3.04
N PRO A 912 3.86 28.81 -3.84
CA PRO A 912 4.83 28.27 -4.79
C PRO A 912 5.38 29.29 -5.81
N ASP A 913 4.62 30.35 -6.10
CA ASP A 913 5.01 31.43 -7.02
C ASP A 913 5.88 32.54 -6.39
N ASN A 914 6.21 32.44 -5.09
CA ASN A 914 6.97 33.42 -4.29
C ASN A 914 6.35 34.83 -4.19
N ARG A 915 5.08 35.03 -4.56
CA ARG A 915 4.45 36.38 -4.56
C ARG A 915 3.49 36.62 -3.42
N THR A 916 3.05 35.55 -2.78
CA THR A 916 2.01 35.58 -1.77
C THR A 916 2.49 34.85 -0.52
N ILE A 917 2.06 35.31 0.64
CA ILE A 917 2.30 34.66 1.92
C ILE A 917 0.94 34.39 2.56
N ILE A 918 0.78 33.20 3.15
CA ILE A 918 -0.33 32.89 4.05
C ILE A 918 0.18 32.86 5.48
N SER A 919 -0.62 33.38 6.42
CA SER A 919 -0.35 33.29 7.85
C SER A 919 -1.55 32.82 8.63
N ALA A 920 -1.29 32.08 9.71
CA ALA A 920 -2.26 31.58 10.66
C ALA A 920 -1.94 32.11 12.06
N SER A 921 -2.98 32.47 12.81
CA SER A 921 -2.83 33.15 14.10
C SER A 921 -3.85 32.66 15.14
N SER A 922 -3.49 32.82 16.41
CA SER A 922 -4.39 32.68 17.56
C SER A 922 -5.49 33.75 17.59
N ASP A 923 -5.45 34.77 16.72
CA ASP A 923 -6.58 35.68 16.53
C ASP A 923 -7.78 35.05 15.78
N LYS A 924 -7.74 33.72 15.58
CA LYS A 924 -8.72 32.89 14.87
C LYS A 924 -8.81 33.18 13.38
N THR A 925 -7.86 33.95 12.83
CA THR A 925 -7.85 34.35 11.44
C THR A 925 -6.68 33.77 10.68
N MET A 926 -6.90 33.60 9.37
CA MET A 926 -5.81 33.50 8.42
C MET A 926 -5.72 34.79 7.61
N ARG A 927 -4.51 35.14 7.17
CA ARG A 927 -4.31 36.28 6.29
C ARG A 927 -3.47 35.92 5.08
N LEU A 928 -3.94 36.36 3.92
CA LEU A 928 -3.22 36.26 2.66
C LEU A 928 -2.61 37.62 2.34
N TRP A 929 -1.28 37.66 2.20
CA TRP A 929 -0.50 38.85 1.96
C TRP A 929 0.06 38.79 0.55
N LYS A 930 -0.46 39.64 -0.34
CA LYS A 930 0.10 39.81 -1.68
C LYS A 930 1.18 40.86 -1.64
N LEU A 931 2.39 40.49 -2.02
CA LEU A 931 3.56 41.33 -1.97
C LEU A 931 4.00 41.72 -3.38
N ASN A 932 4.73 42.83 -3.49
CA ASN A 932 5.39 43.19 -4.74
C ASN A 932 6.60 42.27 -5.01
N ARG A 933 7.20 42.36 -6.21
CA ARG A 933 8.28 41.45 -6.62
C ARG A 933 9.49 41.42 -5.66
N ASN A 934 9.75 42.52 -4.96
CA ASN A 934 10.87 42.65 -4.02
C ASN A 934 10.48 42.37 -2.56
N LEU A 935 9.22 42.03 -2.31
CA LEU A 935 8.64 41.74 -0.99
C LEU A 935 8.72 42.86 0.06
N ASP A 936 9.14 44.06 -0.32
CA ASP A 936 9.27 45.24 0.55
C ASP A 936 7.95 46.01 0.73
N LYS A 937 6.94 45.74 -0.10
CA LYS A 937 5.62 46.38 0.01
C LYS A 937 4.46 45.40 -0.11
N VAL A 938 3.51 45.52 0.83
CA VAL A 938 2.21 44.84 0.76
C VAL A 938 1.33 45.54 -0.27
N ILE A 939 0.91 44.80 -1.29
CA ILE A 939 -0.02 45.25 -2.32
C ILE A 939 -1.46 45.11 -1.82
N LYS A 940 -1.77 43.97 -1.21
CA LYS A 940 -3.11 43.62 -0.75
C LYS A 940 -3.05 42.66 0.42
N THR A 941 -3.95 42.81 1.38
CA THR A 941 -4.16 41.86 2.48
C THR A 941 -5.62 41.49 2.53
N GLU A 942 -5.90 40.18 2.58
CA GLU A 942 -7.22 39.63 2.80
C GLU A 942 -7.25 38.87 4.13
N VAL A 943 -8.35 38.99 4.87
CA VAL A 943 -8.53 38.38 6.20
C VAL A 943 -9.66 37.37 6.14
N PHE A 944 -9.40 36.15 6.59
CA PHE A 944 -10.33 35.03 6.55
C PHE A 944 -10.67 34.57 7.97
N LYS A 945 -11.95 34.62 8.33
CA LYS A 945 -12.48 34.35 9.69
C LYS A 945 -13.56 33.26 9.65
N GLU A 946 -13.18 32.03 9.35
CA GLU A 946 -14.13 30.89 9.40
C GLU A 946 -13.83 29.87 10.50
N HIS A 947 -12.65 29.91 11.11
CA HIS A 947 -12.34 29.04 12.25
C HIS A 947 -12.90 29.64 13.54
N ASP A 948 -13.39 28.78 14.43
CA ASP A 948 -14.04 29.19 15.68
C ASP A 948 -13.04 29.37 16.84
N SER A 949 -11.80 28.91 16.64
CA SER A 949 -10.71 28.94 17.60
C SER A 949 -9.36 29.21 16.91
N ASP A 950 -8.27 29.11 17.65
CA ASP A 950 -6.90 29.41 17.23
C ASP A 950 -6.49 28.58 16.00
N VAL A 951 -5.88 29.24 15.00
CA VAL A 951 -5.37 28.56 13.81
C VAL A 951 -3.86 28.30 14.00
N PHE A 952 -3.47 27.02 14.01
CA PHE A 952 -2.09 26.61 14.28
C PHE A 952 -1.25 26.48 13.02
N SER A 953 -1.82 26.06 11.89
CA SER A 953 -1.09 25.95 10.62
C SER A 953 -1.94 26.36 9.43
N ALA A 954 -1.31 26.93 8.41
CA ALA A 954 -1.91 27.16 7.09
C ALA A 954 -0.86 26.91 6.00
N VAL A 955 -1.10 25.91 5.16
CA VAL A 955 -0.12 25.45 4.15
C VAL A 955 -0.72 25.45 2.75
N PHE A 956 0.08 25.82 1.75
CA PHE A 956 -0.31 25.70 0.34
C PHE A 956 -0.16 24.27 -0.15
N SER A 957 -1.02 23.86 -1.08
CA SER A 957 -0.76 22.71 -1.93
C SER A 957 0.44 22.97 -2.86
N PRO A 958 1.13 21.93 -3.34
CA PRO A 958 2.29 22.08 -4.23
C PRO A 958 2.01 22.88 -5.50
N ASP A 959 0.79 22.81 -6.03
CA ASP A 959 0.33 23.56 -7.20
C ASP A 959 -0.15 24.98 -6.87
N GLY A 960 -0.24 25.34 -5.59
CA GLY A 960 -0.71 26.63 -5.09
C GLY A 960 -2.22 26.85 -5.21
N GLN A 961 -2.99 25.86 -5.70
CA GLN A 961 -4.43 26.01 -5.91
C GLN A 961 -5.27 25.84 -4.64
N PHE A 962 -4.72 25.18 -3.62
CA PHE A 962 -5.41 24.91 -2.38
C PHE A 962 -4.59 25.36 -1.17
N ILE A 963 -5.29 25.67 -0.08
CA ILE A 963 -4.70 25.89 1.24
C ILE A 963 -5.40 24.97 2.22
N ALA A 964 -4.66 24.38 3.14
CA ALA A 964 -5.21 23.64 4.26
C ALA A 964 -4.86 24.32 5.57
N SER A 965 -5.87 24.54 6.40
CA SER A 965 -5.72 25.19 7.70
C SER A 965 -6.16 24.27 8.82
N ALA A 966 -5.30 24.11 9.83
CA ALA A 966 -5.53 23.29 11.01
C ALA A 966 -5.77 24.19 12.24
N SER A 967 -6.77 23.82 13.04
CA SER A 967 -7.29 24.67 14.11
C SER A 967 -7.57 23.91 15.40
N ASP A 968 -7.55 24.66 16.50
CA ASP A 968 -8.01 24.28 17.83
C ASP A 968 -9.51 23.90 17.87
N ASP A 969 -10.29 24.34 16.88
CA ASP A 969 -11.70 23.93 16.72
C ASP A 969 -11.90 22.46 16.30
N LYS A 970 -10.82 21.67 16.29
CA LYS A 970 -10.78 20.23 15.96
C LYS A 970 -11.01 19.92 14.48
N THR A 971 -10.97 20.94 13.61
CA THR A 971 -11.21 20.78 12.18
C THR A 971 -10.02 21.20 11.34
N ILE A 972 -10.00 20.66 10.12
CA ILE A 972 -9.15 21.16 9.04
C ILE A 972 -10.06 21.78 8.00
N LYS A 973 -9.79 23.01 7.58
CA LYS A 973 -10.50 23.62 6.44
C LYS A 973 -9.61 23.62 5.22
N VAL A 974 -10.17 23.23 4.07
CA VAL A 974 -9.50 23.31 2.78
C VAL A 974 -10.13 24.42 1.96
N TRP A 975 -9.28 25.26 1.41
CA TRP A 975 -9.63 26.48 0.70
C TRP A 975 -9.13 26.39 -0.73
N LYS A 976 -9.86 26.94 -1.69
CA LYS A 976 -9.36 27.22 -3.04
C LYS A 976 -8.68 28.59 -3.05
N SER A 977 -7.49 28.68 -3.60
CA SER A 977 -6.76 29.93 -3.80
C SER A 977 -6.73 30.28 -5.29
N ASP A 978 -7.10 31.52 -5.61
CA ASP A 978 -6.91 32.13 -6.94
C ASP A 978 -5.69 33.09 -6.97
N GLY A 979 -4.87 33.08 -5.90
CA GLY A 979 -3.75 34.00 -5.71
C GLY A 979 -4.11 35.40 -5.21
N THR A 980 -5.40 35.70 -5.02
CA THR A 980 -5.89 36.98 -4.48
C THR A 980 -7.01 36.87 -3.46
N SER A 981 -7.72 35.75 -3.42
CA SER A 981 -8.84 35.44 -2.55
C SER A 981 -8.80 33.95 -2.17
N LEU A 982 -9.48 33.61 -1.07
CA LEU A 982 -9.68 32.23 -0.64
C LEU A 982 -11.17 31.94 -0.57
N THR A 983 -11.57 30.79 -1.14
CA THR A 983 -12.93 30.27 -1.04
C THR A 983 -12.90 28.96 -0.27
N SER A 984 -13.61 28.92 0.87
CA SER A 984 -13.74 27.70 1.67
C SER A 984 -14.47 26.62 0.87
N LEU A 985 -13.87 25.43 0.77
CA LEU A 985 -14.43 24.32 -0.02
C LEU A 985 -15.02 23.22 0.87
N VAL A 986 -14.28 22.84 1.92
CA VAL A 986 -14.67 21.75 2.82
C VAL A 986 -14.10 21.97 4.21
N THR A 987 -14.90 21.62 5.22
CA THR A 987 -14.44 21.44 6.60
C THR A 987 -14.32 19.94 6.87
N LEU A 988 -13.09 19.46 6.99
CA LEU A 988 -12.77 18.07 7.32
C LEU A 988 -12.94 17.88 8.82
N LYS A 989 -13.96 17.10 9.18
CA LYS A 989 -14.28 16.72 10.57
C LYS A 989 -13.91 15.26 10.77
N GLY A 990 -13.27 14.96 11.90
CA GLY A 990 -12.91 13.59 12.24
C GLY A 990 -11.97 13.49 13.44
N HIS A 991 -11.10 14.49 13.65
CA HIS A 991 -10.31 14.58 14.88
C HIS A 991 -11.19 14.88 16.09
N GLU A 992 -10.84 14.30 17.24
CA GLU A 992 -11.59 14.43 18.49
C GLU A 992 -11.06 15.56 19.39
N ASP A 993 -9.87 16.07 19.06
CA ASP A 993 -9.17 17.16 19.75
C ASP A 993 -8.45 18.08 18.75
N THR A 994 -7.79 19.11 19.28
CA THR A 994 -7.02 20.16 18.60
C THR A 994 -6.19 19.63 17.45
N VAL A 995 -6.34 20.18 16.24
CA VAL A 995 -5.49 19.83 15.10
C VAL A 995 -4.29 20.76 15.06
N ARG A 996 -3.10 20.23 15.31
CA ARG A 996 -1.86 21.02 15.42
C ARG A 996 -1.29 21.39 14.05
N PHE A 997 -1.39 20.47 13.08
CA PHE A 997 -0.77 20.66 11.78
C PHE A 997 -1.45 19.88 10.68
N ALA A 998 -1.39 20.40 9.46
CA ALA A 998 -1.78 19.71 8.24
C ALA A 998 -0.75 19.94 7.13
N SER A 999 -0.49 18.93 6.31
CA SER A 999 0.43 19.00 5.16
C SER A 999 -0.17 18.31 3.94
N PHE A 1000 -0.08 18.95 2.77
CA PHE A 1000 -0.42 18.32 1.49
C PHE A 1000 0.68 17.37 1.02
N GLY A 1001 0.27 16.28 0.35
CA GLY A 1001 1.16 15.47 -0.47
C GLY A 1001 1.42 16.14 -1.83
N LEU A 1002 2.46 15.68 -2.53
CA LEU A 1002 2.85 16.21 -3.84
C LEU A 1002 1.79 16.08 -4.94
N ASP A 1003 0.88 15.13 -4.76
CA ASP A 1003 -0.22 14.90 -5.69
C ASP A 1003 -1.37 15.92 -5.56
N GLY A 1004 -1.38 16.75 -4.50
CA GLY A 1004 -2.46 17.69 -4.17
C GLY A 1004 -3.80 17.02 -3.83
N ARG A 1005 -3.85 15.69 -3.78
CA ARG A 1005 -5.05 14.87 -3.52
C ARG A 1005 -5.04 14.26 -2.13
N THR A 1006 -3.84 14.11 -1.57
CA THR A 1006 -3.61 13.62 -0.22
C THR A 1006 -3.29 14.77 0.72
N LEU A 1007 -3.79 14.67 1.94
CA LEU A 1007 -3.44 15.56 3.03
C LEU A 1007 -3.24 14.72 4.29
N VAL A 1008 -2.21 15.00 5.07
CA VAL A 1008 -1.99 14.39 6.37
C VAL A 1008 -2.18 15.42 7.47
N SER A 1009 -2.68 14.99 8.62
CA SER A 1009 -2.83 15.84 9.79
C SER A 1009 -2.48 15.13 11.09
N VAL A 1010 -2.00 15.91 12.04
CA VAL A 1010 -1.73 15.51 13.42
C VAL A 1010 -2.64 16.27 14.37
N SER A 1011 -3.14 15.57 15.39
CA SER A 1011 -4.02 16.14 16.42
C SER A 1011 -3.59 15.70 17.81
N ASP A 1012 -3.98 16.49 18.80
CA ASP A 1012 -3.84 16.19 20.24
C ASP A 1012 -4.69 14.99 20.68
N ASP A 1013 -5.56 14.46 19.80
CA ASP A 1013 -6.25 13.17 19.98
C ASP A 1013 -5.31 11.96 19.83
N ASN A 1014 -4.02 12.22 19.67
CA ASN A 1014 -2.95 11.25 19.43
C ASN A 1014 -3.17 10.43 18.14
N THR A 1015 -3.84 10.99 17.14
CA THR A 1015 -4.01 10.33 15.83
C THR A 1015 -3.36 11.11 14.71
N ILE A 1016 -2.81 10.35 13.77
CA ILE A 1016 -2.42 10.86 12.45
C ILE A 1016 -3.48 10.40 11.46
N ARG A 1017 -4.09 11.35 10.76
CA ARG A 1017 -5.10 11.06 9.73
C ARG A 1017 -4.56 11.36 8.36
N LEU A 1018 -4.80 10.43 7.43
CA LEU A 1018 -4.66 10.64 6.01
C LEU A 1018 -6.04 10.93 5.42
N TRP A 1019 -6.14 12.08 4.77
CA TRP A 1019 -7.32 12.53 4.06
C TRP A 1019 -7.03 12.36 2.58
N GLN A 1020 -7.90 11.63 1.89
CA GLN A 1020 -7.77 11.38 0.47
C GLN A 1020 -9.02 11.87 -0.24
N ARG A 1021 -8.80 12.68 -1.27
CA ARG A 1021 -9.86 13.01 -2.20
C ARG A 1021 -10.10 11.84 -3.16
N THR A 1022 -11.35 11.44 -3.38
CA THR A 1022 -11.74 10.40 -4.34
C THR A 1022 -11.24 10.72 -5.74
N ARG A 1023 -10.82 9.69 -6.49
CA ARG A 1023 -10.17 9.83 -7.82
C ARG A 1023 -11.01 10.61 -8.84
N ASP A 1024 -12.33 10.58 -8.68
CA ASP A 1024 -13.28 11.23 -9.58
C ASP A 1024 -13.54 12.71 -9.25
N SER A 1025 -13.04 13.23 -8.12
CA SER A 1025 -13.26 14.62 -7.70
C SER A 1025 -12.08 15.54 -8.01
N ARG A 1026 -12.39 16.73 -8.56
CA ARG A 1026 -11.41 17.80 -8.89
C ARG A 1026 -11.22 18.83 -7.79
N ASP A 1027 -12.21 18.97 -6.90
CA ASP A 1027 -12.19 19.87 -5.75
C ASP A 1027 -12.33 19.08 -4.44
N TRP A 1028 -11.77 19.61 -3.36
CA TRP A 1028 -11.97 19.09 -2.00
C TRP A 1028 -13.39 19.41 -1.52
N ARG A 1029 -14.34 18.46 -1.66
CA ARG A 1029 -15.73 18.59 -1.18
C ARG A 1029 -16.06 17.47 -0.21
N VAL A 1030 -16.94 17.73 0.78
CA VAL A 1030 -17.28 16.81 1.88
C VAL A 1030 -17.60 15.38 1.38
N SER A 1031 -18.39 15.25 0.31
CA SER A 1031 -18.83 13.94 -0.23
C SER A 1031 -17.70 13.09 -0.82
N ASN A 1032 -16.54 13.68 -1.08
CA ASN A 1032 -15.48 13.14 -1.92
C ASN A 1032 -14.17 13.01 -1.16
N VAL A 1033 -14.19 13.07 0.17
CA VAL A 1033 -12.99 12.94 1.00
C VAL A 1033 -13.16 11.75 1.93
N THR A 1034 -12.26 10.79 1.81
CA THR A 1034 -12.12 9.69 2.78
C THR A 1034 -11.08 10.07 3.82
N SER A 1035 -11.31 9.65 5.07
CA SER A 1035 -10.35 9.81 6.16
C SER A 1035 -9.96 8.44 6.68
N THR A 1036 -8.66 8.16 6.75
CA THR A 1036 -8.11 6.93 7.31
C THR A 1036 -7.17 7.29 8.45
N ILE A 1037 -7.27 6.60 9.58
CA ILE A 1037 -6.29 6.73 10.67
C ILE A 1037 -5.05 5.95 10.25
N LEU A 1038 -3.94 6.66 10.00
CA LEU A 1038 -2.66 6.03 9.68
C LEU A 1038 -2.07 5.32 10.90
N THR A 1039 -2.13 5.98 12.05
CA THR A 1039 -1.67 5.40 13.31
C THR A 1039 -2.31 6.10 14.50
N ARG A 1040 -2.35 5.41 15.64
CA ARG A 1040 -2.64 5.99 16.95
C ARG A 1040 -1.32 6.06 17.71
N GLU A 1041 -0.87 7.27 17.96
CA GLU A 1041 0.36 7.58 18.65
C GLU A 1041 0.17 7.41 20.17
N SER A 1042 1.25 7.08 20.89
CA SER A 1042 1.26 7.07 22.35
C SER A 1042 1.34 8.47 22.96
N ASP A 1043 1.88 9.42 22.18
CA ASP A 1043 2.21 10.78 22.61
C ASP A 1043 1.79 11.81 21.57
N ARG A 1044 1.70 13.07 22.01
CA ARG A 1044 1.24 14.18 21.18
C ARG A 1044 2.24 14.52 20.09
N SER A 1045 1.77 14.57 18.85
CA SER A 1045 2.55 15.05 17.72
C SER A 1045 2.35 16.54 17.46
N GLN A 1046 3.42 17.28 17.13
CA GLN A 1046 3.36 18.74 16.93
C GLN A 1046 3.30 19.15 15.46
N ALA A 1047 4.15 18.56 14.62
CA ALA A 1047 4.24 18.85 13.20
C ALA A 1047 4.26 17.56 12.38
N ILE A 1048 3.79 17.66 11.14
CA ILE A 1048 3.83 16.57 10.15
C ILE A 1048 4.12 17.15 8.77
N HIS A 1049 5.03 16.53 8.04
CA HIS A 1049 5.41 16.99 6.70
C HIS A 1049 5.60 15.82 5.73
N TYR A 1050 5.27 16.06 4.47
CA TYR A 1050 5.68 15.21 3.35
C TYR A 1050 7.11 15.53 2.92
N SER A 1051 7.84 14.53 2.45
CA SER A 1051 9.12 14.76 1.78
C SER A 1051 8.93 15.45 0.41
N PRO A 1052 9.91 16.23 -0.06
CA PRO A 1052 9.88 16.89 -1.38
C PRO A 1052 9.72 15.96 -2.58
N ASN A 1053 10.00 14.66 -2.44
CA ASN A 1053 9.74 13.64 -3.46
C ASN A 1053 8.38 12.91 -3.28
N GLY A 1054 7.64 13.19 -2.21
CA GLY A 1054 6.30 12.66 -1.94
C GLY A 1054 6.27 11.21 -1.48
N GLN A 1055 7.43 10.60 -1.25
CA GLN A 1055 7.56 9.19 -0.90
C GLN A 1055 7.56 8.94 0.61
N LEU A 1056 7.87 9.95 1.42
CA LEU A 1056 7.99 9.83 2.87
C LEU A 1056 7.08 10.84 3.57
N ILE A 1057 6.66 10.47 4.77
CA ILE A 1057 5.92 11.30 5.71
C ILE A 1057 6.69 11.24 7.02
N ALA A 1058 6.91 12.35 7.69
CA ALA A 1058 7.50 12.36 9.03
C ALA A 1058 6.68 13.20 9.99
N ALA A 1059 6.50 12.70 11.21
CA ALA A 1059 5.80 13.37 12.29
C ALA A 1059 6.67 13.48 13.54
N THR A 1060 6.64 14.64 14.18
CA THR A 1060 7.41 14.95 15.39
C THR A 1060 6.63 14.64 16.65
N ASN A 1061 7.26 14.07 17.66
CA ASN A 1061 6.58 13.67 18.90
C ASN A 1061 7.12 14.36 20.16
N ALA A 1062 6.27 14.40 21.19
CA ALA A 1062 6.59 14.93 22.51
C ALA A 1062 7.69 14.15 23.25
N ASP A 1063 7.87 12.85 22.95
CA ASP A 1063 8.89 11.98 23.53
C ASP A 1063 10.32 12.22 22.99
N GLY A 1064 10.49 13.15 22.04
CA GLY A 1064 11.78 13.43 21.42
C GLY A 1064 12.08 12.54 20.20
N THR A 1065 11.11 11.77 19.72
CA THR A 1065 11.23 10.95 18.51
C THR A 1065 10.61 11.63 17.29
N VAL A 1066 11.07 11.21 16.12
CA VAL A 1066 10.41 11.52 14.85
C VAL A 1066 10.11 10.20 14.16
N LYS A 1067 8.82 9.91 14.02
CA LYS A 1067 8.36 8.73 13.30
C LYS A 1067 8.28 9.05 11.82
N VAL A 1068 8.66 8.07 10.99
CA VAL A 1068 8.74 8.21 9.54
C VAL A 1068 7.97 7.07 8.91
N TRP A 1069 7.20 7.37 7.87
CA TRP A 1069 6.46 6.41 7.08
C TRP A 1069 6.77 6.61 5.61
N LYS A 1070 6.56 5.58 4.79
CA LYS A 1070 6.38 5.79 3.36
C LYS A 1070 4.98 6.35 3.09
N SER A 1071 4.79 6.91 1.90
CA SER A 1071 3.53 7.49 1.45
C SER A 1071 2.35 6.50 1.39
N ASP A 1072 2.63 5.20 1.37
CA ASP A 1072 1.63 4.12 1.44
C ASP A 1072 1.18 3.79 2.88
N GLY A 1073 1.77 4.43 3.89
CA GLY A 1073 1.49 4.20 5.31
C GLY A 1073 2.41 3.18 5.99
N THR A 1074 3.37 2.58 5.27
CA THR A 1074 4.31 1.64 5.88
C THR A 1074 5.27 2.35 6.84
N PRO A 1075 5.37 1.94 8.12
CA PRO A 1075 6.26 2.57 9.07
C PRO A 1075 7.73 2.23 8.79
N LEU A 1076 8.60 3.23 8.85
CA LEU A 1076 10.05 3.11 8.79
C LEU A 1076 10.65 3.27 10.19
N LYS A 1077 11.96 2.97 10.31
CA LYS A 1077 12.67 3.10 11.58
C LYS A 1077 12.59 4.55 12.08
N PRO A 1078 12.11 4.79 13.32
CA PRO A 1078 12.01 6.14 13.86
C PRO A 1078 13.40 6.74 14.09
N VAL A 1079 13.47 8.06 13.90
CA VAL A 1079 14.63 8.86 14.26
C VAL A 1079 14.52 9.20 15.73
N THR A 1080 15.56 8.89 16.50
CA THR A 1080 15.57 9.07 17.96
C THR A 1080 16.87 9.72 18.39
N GLY A 1081 16.84 10.51 19.47
CA GLY A 1081 18.05 11.07 20.09
C GLY A 1081 17.88 12.42 20.78
N HIS A 1082 16.80 13.17 20.49
CA HIS A 1082 16.49 14.39 21.25
C HIS A 1082 16.15 14.08 22.70
N LYS A 1083 16.48 15.01 23.60
CA LYS A 1083 16.24 14.88 25.05
C LYS A 1083 14.93 15.54 25.50
N GLY A 1084 14.15 16.03 24.55
CA GLY A 1084 12.85 16.65 24.79
C GLY A 1084 12.05 16.74 23.49
N GLN A 1085 10.80 17.15 23.64
CA GLN A 1085 9.83 17.31 22.56
C GLN A 1085 10.41 17.92 21.29
N VAL A 1086 10.15 17.27 20.15
CA VAL A 1086 10.45 17.82 18.84
C VAL A 1086 9.25 18.66 18.41
N ASN A 1087 9.49 19.94 18.12
CA ASN A 1087 8.44 20.91 17.81
C ASN A 1087 8.15 20.97 16.30
N ASP A 1088 9.19 20.82 15.47
CA ASP A 1088 9.09 20.92 14.02
C ASP A 1088 10.19 20.12 13.32
N LEU A 1089 9.98 19.83 12.04
CA LEU A 1089 10.96 19.17 11.18
C LEU A 1089 10.93 19.72 9.77
N SER A 1090 12.02 19.53 9.04
CA SER A 1090 12.12 19.87 7.62
C SER A 1090 12.96 18.83 6.88
N PHE A 1091 12.48 18.39 5.73
CA PHE A 1091 13.23 17.51 4.83
C PHE A 1091 14.23 18.32 4.00
N SER A 1092 15.40 17.75 3.72
CA SER A 1092 16.30 18.31 2.72
C SER A 1092 15.68 18.23 1.33
N PRO A 1093 16.08 19.10 0.37
CA PRO A 1093 15.50 19.11 -0.97
C PRO A 1093 15.65 17.78 -1.73
N ASP A 1094 16.68 17.00 -1.43
CA ASP A 1094 16.91 15.66 -1.98
C ASP A 1094 16.14 14.55 -1.26
N SER A 1095 15.36 14.88 -0.22
CA SER A 1095 14.61 13.95 0.64
C SER A 1095 15.46 12.90 1.39
N LYS A 1096 16.79 13.09 1.47
CA LYS A 1096 17.70 12.14 2.11
C LYS A 1096 18.00 12.46 3.57
N LYS A 1097 17.83 13.71 3.98
CA LYS A 1097 18.08 14.19 5.33
C LYS A 1097 16.84 14.83 5.93
N ILE A 1098 16.78 14.83 7.26
CA ILE A 1098 15.78 15.58 8.03
C ILE A 1098 16.54 16.49 9.01
N ALA A 1099 16.08 17.72 9.17
CA ALA A 1099 16.46 18.62 10.25
C ALA A 1099 15.30 18.71 11.23
N THR A 1100 15.58 18.62 12.53
CA THR A 1100 14.56 18.62 13.59
C THR A 1100 14.88 19.70 14.60
N ALA A 1101 13.86 20.45 15.01
CA ALA A 1101 13.94 21.48 16.06
C ALA A 1101 13.29 20.96 17.35
N SER A 1102 14.00 21.08 18.47
CA SER A 1102 13.54 20.53 19.75
C SER A 1102 13.58 21.55 20.89
N ARG A 1103 12.75 21.26 21.89
CA ARG A 1103 12.76 21.90 23.20
C ARG A 1103 14.07 21.70 23.96
N ASP A 1104 14.90 20.72 23.58
CA ASP A 1104 16.25 20.52 24.10
C ASP A 1104 17.27 21.59 23.63
N ARG A 1105 16.80 22.62 22.90
CA ARG A 1105 17.56 23.78 22.39
C ARG A 1105 18.48 23.45 21.22
N THR A 1106 18.42 22.24 20.69
CA THR A 1106 19.27 21.79 19.59
C THR A 1106 18.47 21.68 18.29
N ILE A 1107 19.19 21.87 17.18
CA ILE A 1107 18.73 21.41 15.87
C ILE A 1107 19.61 20.22 15.49
N ARG A 1108 19.00 19.09 15.13
CA ARG A 1108 19.74 17.91 14.69
C ARG A 1108 19.45 17.59 13.24
N VAL A 1109 20.49 17.16 12.53
CA VAL A 1109 20.41 16.74 11.14
C VAL A 1109 20.67 15.24 11.06
N TRP A 1110 19.72 14.53 10.47
CA TRP A 1110 19.67 13.08 10.39
C TRP A 1110 19.75 12.62 8.94
N ASN A 1111 20.33 11.44 8.72
CA ASN A 1111 20.29 10.77 7.42
C ASN A 1111 19.23 9.67 7.41
N LEU A 1112 18.48 9.57 6.31
CA LEU A 1112 17.44 8.55 6.10
C LEU A 1112 17.95 7.35 5.29
N ASP A 1113 19.01 7.53 4.49
CA ASP A 1113 19.58 6.45 3.66
C ASP A 1113 20.39 5.46 4.52
N SER A 1114 19.88 4.23 4.67
CA SER A 1114 20.64 3.08 5.22
C SER A 1114 21.11 2.17 4.08
N HIS A 1115 22.05 2.63 3.24
CA HIS A 1115 22.65 1.74 2.26
C HIS A 1115 23.65 0.76 2.91
N SER A 1116 23.29 -0.52 2.87
CA SER A 1116 24.13 -1.69 3.12
C SER A 1116 24.90 -2.04 1.84
N SER A 1117 25.90 -1.26 1.50
CA SER A 1117 26.89 -1.69 0.51
C SER A 1117 27.93 -2.58 1.19
N ASN A 1118 27.94 -3.87 0.83
CA ASN A 1118 29.00 -4.82 1.19
C ASN A 1118 30.30 -4.42 0.48
N PHE A 1119 31.14 -3.64 1.16
CA PHE A 1119 32.51 -3.38 0.73
C PHE A 1119 33.48 -4.15 1.62
N GLU A 1120 34.71 -4.34 1.14
CA GLU A 1120 35.81 -4.88 1.94
C GLU A 1120 35.98 -4.04 3.23
N LEU A 1121 35.84 -4.71 4.38
CA LEU A 1121 36.08 -4.12 5.69
C LEU A 1121 37.57 -3.87 5.88
N ASN A 1122 37.99 -2.61 5.80
CA ASN A 1122 39.25 -2.17 6.37
C ASN A 1122 39.02 -0.90 7.21
N SER A 1123 39.92 -0.64 8.16
CA SER A 1123 39.81 0.51 9.07
C SER A 1123 39.68 1.83 8.31
N TYR A 1124 40.46 1.98 7.24
CA TYR A 1124 40.50 3.18 6.41
C TYR A 1124 39.18 3.46 5.67
N SER A 1125 38.55 2.44 5.06
CA SER A 1125 37.29 2.61 4.31
C SER A 1125 36.13 2.97 5.24
N LEU A 1126 36.11 2.38 6.43
CA LEU A 1126 35.13 2.69 7.46
C LEU A 1126 35.34 4.08 8.05
N LEU A 1127 36.60 4.46 8.32
CA LEU A 1127 36.98 5.78 8.82
C LEU A 1127 36.61 6.87 7.79
N LYS A 1128 36.95 6.67 6.51
CA LYS A 1128 36.55 7.55 5.40
C LYS A 1128 35.04 7.76 5.35
N ARG A 1129 34.25 6.70 5.55
CA ARG A 1129 32.78 6.77 5.55
C ARG A 1129 32.25 7.59 6.73
N ILE A 1130 32.76 7.37 7.94
CA ILE A 1130 32.35 8.14 9.12
C ILE A 1130 32.77 9.60 8.98
N CYS A 1131 33.98 9.86 8.52
CA CYS A 1131 34.50 11.20 8.28
C CYS A 1131 33.65 11.96 7.26
N ASN A 1132 33.30 11.35 6.12
CA ASN A 1132 32.38 11.97 5.15
C ASN A 1132 31.01 12.30 5.74
N ASN A 1133 30.52 11.46 6.66
CA ASN A 1133 29.24 11.67 7.33
C ASN A 1133 29.29 12.78 8.38
N LEU A 1134 30.42 12.96 9.06
CA LEU A 1134 30.61 13.93 10.14
C LEU A 1134 31.33 15.21 9.72
N TYR A 1135 31.81 15.30 8.48
CA TYR A 1135 32.69 16.38 8.02
C TYR A 1135 32.12 17.77 8.32
N ASP A 1136 30.85 18.00 7.96
CA ASP A 1136 30.19 19.29 8.19
C ASP A 1136 30.05 19.60 9.71
N TYR A 1137 29.95 18.60 10.58
CA TYR A 1137 29.91 18.77 12.04
C TYR A 1137 31.30 19.08 12.61
N LEU A 1138 32.31 18.29 12.25
CA LEU A 1138 33.69 18.45 12.71
C LEU A 1138 34.25 19.81 12.27
N LEU A 1139 33.96 20.23 11.04
CA LEU A 1139 34.37 21.55 10.54
C LEU A 1139 33.73 22.70 11.34
N SER A 1140 32.47 22.53 11.75
CA SER A 1140 31.74 23.54 12.55
C SER A 1140 32.17 23.56 14.02
N ASN A 1141 32.74 22.48 14.54
CA ASN A 1141 33.11 22.30 15.94
C ASN A 1141 34.60 21.95 16.14
N PHE A 1142 35.46 22.34 15.20
CA PHE A 1142 36.86 21.90 15.16
C PHE A 1142 37.65 22.21 16.45
N LYS A 1143 37.27 23.28 17.17
CA LYS A 1143 37.92 23.65 18.44
C LYS A 1143 37.67 22.64 19.56
N GLN A 1144 36.53 21.96 19.54
CA GLN A 1144 36.13 20.99 20.56
C GLN A 1144 36.54 19.56 20.19
N HIS A 1145 36.62 19.27 18.90
CA HIS A 1145 36.91 17.95 18.34
C HIS A 1145 38.13 18.02 17.42
N GLN A 1146 39.24 18.54 17.93
CA GLN A 1146 40.45 18.76 17.14
C GLN A 1146 41.05 17.44 16.67
N ASP A 1147 41.19 16.47 17.56
CA ASP A 1147 41.78 15.15 17.25
C ASP A 1147 40.97 14.42 16.17
N GLU A 1148 39.64 14.39 16.29
CA GLU A 1148 38.77 13.75 15.29
C GLU A 1148 38.75 14.50 13.96
N TYR A 1149 38.84 15.83 14.01
CA TYR A 1149 38.95 16.64 12.80
C TYR A 1149 40.27 16.37 12.08
N GLU A 1150 41.39 16.30 12.79
CA GLU A 1150 42.70 15.99 12.22
C GLU A 1150 42.72 14.59 11.60
N ALA A 1151 42.21 13.57 12.31
CA ALA A 1151 42.05 12.22 11.77
C ALA A 1151 41.22 12.18 10.47
N CYS A 1152 40.14 12.96 10.40
CA CYS A 1152 39.29 13.02 9.22
C CYS A 1152 39.84 13.90 8.09
N ARG A 1153 40.64 14.93 8.41
CA ARG A 1153 41.19 15.86 7.43
C ARG A 1153 42.10 15.13 6.44
N ASP A 1154 42.96 14.26 6.96
CA ASP A 1154 43.99 13.58 6.18
C ASP A 1154 43.42 12.52 5.21
N ILE A 1155 42.16 12.12 5.41
CA ILE A 1155 41.44 11.11 4.60
C ILE A 1155 40.50 11.75 3.57
N SER A 1156 40.12 13.00 3.80
CA SER A 1156 39.18 13.77 2.96
C SER A 1156 39.85 14.55 1.82
N ASN A 1157 41.16 14.79 1.91
CA ASN A 1157 42.02 15.26 0.81
C ASN A 1157 42.45 14.08 -0.07
#